data_AF-A0A367ZC52-F1
#
_entry.id   AF-A0A367ZC52-F1
#
_cell.length_a   1.000
_cell.length_b   1.000
_cell.length_c   1.000
_cell.angle_alpha   90.00
_cell.angle_beta   90.00
_cell.angle_gamma   90.00
#
_symmetry.space_group_name_H-M   'P 1'
#
loop_
_entity.id
_entity.type
_entity.pdbx_description
1 polymer ?
#
loop_
_entity_poly.entity_id
_entity_poly.type
_entity_poly.pdbx_seq_one_letter_code
_entity_poly.pdbx_strand_id
1 'polypeptide(L)'
;MSFLRSISQRWRIDPIELALWAAPFVLFSPGIIGGKVFYWGTILLQFIPWRHLALRLIQEGEIPLWNPYSGMGAPLLANYQAALLYPPTWFLMVFEALGGLPWSAIGQGVFLALHLGFCAVGTKRFLQDWGIGDLGQIVGGIAFGLSGYLVSRASFQSIIFSVSWMPWILLFSQRLTLSKGERKRQSFFWLVVCIALNLLAGHAQSSWYILWTTGALVVWQSFLMNTIGWSETWKSGIRNLLLWGAAVGWAALLAAAQLIPTWEYLVNSQRSMGIDREIGLTYSFWAWRFLTILMPGFFGNPAQGNYWGYGNYWEDAVYSGSMALLLGIFAFGKIWQKSGHQSSKIPDRIHLKRNVLFWAGISILAMFLALGKNLPFYFWFLEHVPGFDAFQAPTRISLIAQFGLAILAAVGIDLWETPQGKVLYWTRLGTAGFLSMFFVSSFASFLMEDFYPTILKSVQQFGFMGLLFGILLLNTPQESSKLTGTEGRIPLQRSISIWKILIFTFFLTDLTWTGWGLNPVISIDLFRQPSWGRDKFENASVSRRFFLHPDDEYVIKFQKFFRFDTFRNIDDWVSLRRSWLPNINLLDEIAMINNFDPFVPARFAKWLQATAELRRVGDDFNYRRVLRMSGVQVLVVVDEKEGLKTTSLEGSQRFQFFQCARTVTSSDEALQAVMTDPELGVTQIVVETTERNGDEHCQTDAYAAPSITVLSESANRIQVELITNHQGWLVMKDTFYPGWVAKVNGVRQSIYAANSIFRAVRVAEGRSLIEFYYQPLSFSSGVALSILSLIPLLLFPGMNKNDG
;
A
#
# COMPACT_ATOMS: atom_id res chain seq x y z
N MET A 1 -35.43 -29.55 -12.62
CA MET A 1 -34.46 -29.43 -13.74
C MET A 1 -34.41 -28.06 -14.42
N SER A 2 -35.51 -27.28 -14.53
CA SER A 2 -35.47 -25.92 -15.12
C SER A 2 -34.75 -24.88 -14.26
N PHE A 3 -34.82 -24.99 -12.93
CA PHE A 3 -34.10 -24.12 -11.98
C PHE A 3 -32.57 -24.29 -12.06
N LEU A 4 -32.09 -25.54 -12.16
CA LEU A 4 -30.65 -25.83 -12.33
C LEU A 4 -30.14 -25.40 -13.73
N ARG A 5 -30.97 -25.48 -14.78
CA ARG A 5 -30.65 -24.94 -16.12
C ARG A 5 -30.62 -23.40 -16.14
N SER A 6 -31.48 -22.75 -15.35
CA SER A 6 -31.48 -21.29 -15.15
C SER A 6 -30.21 -20.79 -14.43
N ILE A 7 -29.71 -21.56 -13.47
CA ILE A 7 -28.43 -21.29 -12.79
C ILE A 7 -27.26 -21.53 -13.77
N SER A 8 -27.27 -22.64 -14.52
CA SER A 8 -26.18 -22.93 -15.47
C SER A 8 -26.11 -21.96 -16.67
N GLN A 9 -27.22 -21.34 -17.07
CA GLN A 9 -27.23 -20.30 -18.11
C GLN A 9 -26.83 -18.91 -17.58
N ARG A 10 -27.08 -18.60 -16.29
CA ARG A 10 -26.67 -17.33 -15.66
C ARG A 10 -25.20 -17.28 -15.24
N TRP A 11 -24.57 -18.44 -15.02
CA TRP A 11 -23.19 -18.56 -14.52
C TRP A 11 -22.22 -19.21 -15.52
N ARG A 12 -22.41 -19.01 -16.83
CA ARG A 12 -21.32 -19.26 -17.79
C ARG A 12 -20.23 -18.22 -17.53
N ILE A 13 -19.19 -18.62 -16.79
CA ILE A 13 -17.98 -17.82 -16.62
C ILE A 13 -17.44 -17.52 -18.02
N ASP A 14 -17.39 -16.25 -18.36
CA ASP A 14 -16.81 -15.79 -19.61
C ASP A 14 -15.34 -16.27 -19.66
N PRO A 15 -14.94 -17.06 -20.67
CA PRO A 15 -13.56 -17.52 -20.81
C PRO A 15 -12.52 -16.40 -20.72
N ILE A 16 -12.89 -15.19 -21.15
CA ILE A 16 -12.07 -13.98 -21.03
C ILE A 16 -11.83 -13.62 -19.56
N GLU A 17 -12.88 -13.63 -18.75
CA GLU A 17 -12.77 -13.30 -17.33
C GLU A 17 -11.92 -14.35 -16.61
N LEU A 18 -12.11 -15.62 -16.95
CA LEU A 18 -11.28 -16.69 -16.40
C LEU A 18 -9.80 -16.46 -16.74
N ALA A 19 -9.49 -16.06 -17.97
CA ALA A 19 -8.12 -15.75 -18.39
C ALA A 19 -7.53 -14.53 -17.65
N LEU A 20 -8.32 -13.47 -17.45
CA LEU A 20 -7.90 -12.29 -16.68
C LEU A 20 -7.67 -12.61 -15.20
N TRP A 21 -8.49 -13.49 -14.61
CA TRP A 21 -8.28 -13.98 -13.26
C TRP A 21 -7.04 -14.88 -13.15
N ALA A 22 -6.81 -15.77 -14.11
CA ALA A 22 -5.71 -16.72 -14.08
C ALA A 22 -4.33 -16.07 -14.31
N ALA A 23 -4.26 -14.99 -15.10
CA ALA A 23 -3.00 -14.36 -15.49
C ALA A 23 -2.10 -13.94 -14.30
N PRO A 24 -2.60 -13.25 -13.25
CA PRO A 24 -1.81 -13.00 -12.04
C PRO A 24 -1.35 -14.27 -11.31
N PHE A 25 -2.15 -15.34 -11.27
CA PHE A 25 -1.73 -16.59 -10.61
C PHE A 25 -0.52 -17.22 -11.28
N VAL A 26 -0.38 -17.09 -12.60
CA VAL A 26 0.82 -17.55 -13.32
C VAL A 26 2.05 -16.79 -12.82
N LEU A 27 1.97 -15.45 -12.78
CA LEU A 27 3.06 -14.59 -12.35
C LEU A 27 3.47 -14.82 -10.88
N PHE A 28 2.50 -14.96 -9.99
CA PHE A 28 2.73 -15.13 -8.55
C PHE A 28 2.87 -16.60 -8.11
N SER A 29 2.82 -17.55 -9.05
CA SER A 29 2.95 -18.99 -8.76
C SER A 29 4.17 -19.36 -7.91
N PRO A 30 5.37 -18.72 -8.03
CA PRO A 30 6.52 -19.08 -7.20
C PRO A 30 6.33 -18.84 -5.69
N GLY A 31 5.42 -17.94 -5.30
CA GLY A 31 5.11 -17.64 -3.90
C GLY A 31 3.78 -18.21 -3.42
N ILE A 32 3.13 -19.03 -4.24
CA ILE A 32 1.88 -19.73 -3.94
C ILE A 32 2.10 -21.24 -3.89
N ILE A 33 2.97 -21.76 -4.76
CA ILE A 33 3.21 -23.20 -4.96
C ILE A 33 4.67 -23.51 -4.59
N GLY A 34 4.92 -24.74 -4.10
CA GLY A 34 6.29 -25.26 -3.98
C GLY A 34 7.02 -24.90 -2.68
N GLY A 35 6.29 -24.60 -1.59
CA GLY A 35 6.87 -24.42 -0.25
C GLY A 35 7.61 -23.09 -0.05
N LYS A 36 7.41 -22.12 -0.95
CA LYS A 36 7.97 -20.77 -0.86
C LYS A 36 6.87 -19.73 -0.73
N VAL A 37 7.20 -18.59 -0.11
CA VAL A 37 6.28 -17.50 0.19
C VAL A 37 6.92 -16.14 -0.06
N PHE A 38 6.10 -15.14 -0.36
CA PHE A 38 6.56 -13.76 -0.47
C PHE A 38 6.95 -13.22 0.91
N TYR A 39 8.08 -12.53 0.99
CA TYR A 39 8.60 -11.99 2.25
C TYR A 39 9.16 -10.56 2.11
N TRP A 40 9.54 -10.16 0.90
CA TRP A 40 10.40 -9.01 0.73
C TRP A 40 9.74 -7.68 1.08
N GLY A 41 10.50 -6.82 1.74
CA GLY A 41 10.10 -5.48 2.13
C GLY A 41 8.95 -5.49 3.14
N THR A 42 7.91 -4.70 2.86
CA THR A 42 6.80 -4.45 3.77
C THR A 42 5.89 -5.66 3.99
N ILE A 43 5.96 -6.72 3.17
CA ILE A 43 5.23 -7.97 3.45
C ILE A 43 5.64 -8.53 4.81
N LEU A 44 6.94 -8.75 5.03
CA LEU A 44 7.46 -9.26 6.30
C LEU A 44 7.70 -8.15 7.32
N LEU A 45 8.09 -6.95 6.91
CA LEU A 45 8.42 -5.85 7.83
C LEU A 45 7.20 -5.07 8.33
N GLN A 46 6.00 -5.34 7.83
CA GLN A 46 4.80 -4.57 8.17
C GLN A 46 3.51 -5.42 8.12
N PHE A 47 3.10 -5.90 6.95
CA PHE A 47 1.74 -6.41 6.74
C PHE A 47 1.44 -7.74 7.43
N ILE A 48 2.30 -8.76 7.31
CA ILE A 48 2.08 -10.04 7.99
C ILE A 48 2.11 -9.84 9.51
N PRO A 49 3.14 -9.19 10.11
CA PRO A 49 3.19 -9.10 11.56
C PRO A 49 2.08 -8.26 12.19
N TRP A 50 1.66 -7.15 11.58
CA TRP A 50 0.53 -6.36 12.11
C TRP A 50 -0.78 -7.16 12.12
N ARG A 51 -1.05 -7.94 11.06
CA ARG A 51 -2.28 -8.75 10.95
C ARG A 51 -2.23 -9.98 11.84
N HIS A 52 -1.04 -10.59 11.99
CA HIS A 52 -0.81 -11.67 12.94
C HIS A 52 -1.13 -11.21 14.37
N LEU A 53 -0.53 -10.10 14.80
CA LEU A 53 -0.82 -9.51 16.12
C LEU A 53 -2.31 -9.18 16.26
N ALA A 54 -2.94 -8.59 15.24
CA ALA A 54 -4.36 -8.30 15.30
C ALA A 54 -5.23 -9.55 15.48
N LEU A 55 -4.92 -10.64 14.78
CA LEU A 55 -5.65 -11.92 14.93
C LEU A 55 -5.44 -12.52 16.33
N ARG A 56 -4.20 -12.49 16.85
CA ARG A 56 -3.89 -12.95 18.22
C ARG A 56 -4.74 -12.22 19.26
N LEU A 57 -4.79 -10.88 19.19
CA LEU A 57 -5.62 -10.07 20.08
C LEU A 57 -7.11 -10.42 19.97
N ILE A 58 -7.63 -10.61 18.74
CA ILE A 58 -9.02 -11.01 18.52
C ILE A 58 -9.31 -12.39 19.16
N GLN A 59 -8.39 -13.35 19.03
CA GLN A 59 -8.52 -14.69 19.63
C GLN A 59 -8.52 -14.65 21.17
N GLU A 60 -7.87 -13.64 21.75
CA GLU A 60 -7.83 -13.37 23.19
C GLU A 60 -9.05 -12.56 23.68
N GLY A 61 -9.98 -12.21 22.79
CA GLY A 61 -11.18 -11.43 23.12
C GLY A 61 -10.94 -9.92 23.20
N GLU A 62 -9.81 -9.44 22.67
CA GLU A 62 -9.42 -8.04 22.65
C GLU A 62 -9.66 -7.41 21.27
N ILE A 63 -10.08 -6.14 21.27
CA ILE A 63 -10.11 -5.34 20.03
C ILE A 63 -8.67 -4.91 19.72
N PRO A 64 -8.15 -5.06 18.48
CA PRO A 64 -6.74 -4.82 18.16
C PRO A 64 -6.38 -3.31 18.08
N LEU A 65 -6.60 -2.56 19.16
CA LEU A 65 -6.43 -1.10 19.21
C LEU A 65 -4.97 -0.69 19.45
N TRP A 66 -4.23 -1.42 20.28
CA TRP A 66 -2.87 -1.07 20.70
C TRP A 66 -1.87 -2.19 20.39
N ASN A 67 -0.69 -1.82 19.92
CA ASN A 67 0.47 -2.69 19.76
C ASN A 67 1.43 -2.44 20.93
N PRO A 68 1.55 -3.35 21.91
CA PRO A 68 2.44 -3.17 23.06
C PRO A 68 3.90 -3.53 22.77
N TYR A 69 4.19 -4.16 21.62
CA TYR A 69 5.48 -4.80 21.35
C TYR A 69 6.44 -3.97 20.50
N SER A 70 5.98 -2.94 19.77
CA SER A 70 6.86 -2.06 18.99
C SER A 70 6.74 -0.61 19.45
N GLY A 71 7.84 0.14 19.46
CA GLY A 71 7.82 1.58 19.74
C GLY A 71 7.44 1.96 21.17
N MET A 72 7.63 1.05 22.14
CA MET A 72 7.13 1.20 23.52
C MET A 72 5.61 1.41 23.59
N GLY A 73 4.87 0.88 22.61
CA GLY A 73 3.44 1.08 22.47
C GLY A 73 3.09 2.01 21.31
N ALA A 74 2.26 1.53 20.38
CA ALA A 74 1.74 2.32 19.26
C ALA A 74 0.29 1.93 18.91
N PRO A 75 -0.53 2.86 18.37
CA PRO A 75 -1.86 2.52 17.85
C PRO A 75 -1.80 1.50 16.71
N LEU A 76 -2.45 0.34 16.87
CA LEU A 76 -2.49 -0.73 15.86
C LEU A 76 -3.64 -0.54 14.87
N LEU A 77 -4.88 -0.41 15.36
CA LEU A 77 -6.04 -0.20 14.48
C LEU A 77 -5.96 1.12 13.71
N ALA A 78 -5.45 2.17 14.34
CA ALA A 78 -5.28 3.48 13.72
C ALA A 78 -4.15 3.51 12.68
N ASN A 79 -3.29 2.47 12.62
CA ASN A 79 -2.35 2.31 11.53
C ASN A 79 -3.14 1.99 10.25
N TYR A 80 -3.28 3.01 9.40
CA TYR A 80 -4.11 2.93 8.21
C TYR A 80 -3.71 1.80 7.25
N GLN A 81 -2.41 1.51 7.14
CA GLN A 81 -1.90 0.51 6.19
C GLN A 81 -2.14 -0.93 6.66
N ALA A 82 -2.41 -1.15 7.95
CA ALA A 82 -2.74 -2.49 8.45
C ALA A 82 -4.04 -3.04 7.81
N ALA A 83 -4.94 -2.13 7.42
CA ALA A 83 -6.19 -2.43 6.72
C ALA A 83 -7.04 -3.50 7.43
N LEU A 84 -7.12 -3.42 8.77
CA LEU A 84 -7.85 -4.39 9.60
C LEU A 84 -9.37 -4.31 9.39
N LEU A 85 -9.88 -3.13 9.06
CA LEU A 85 -11.30 -2.90 8.76
C LEU A 85 -11.64 -3.02 7.27
N TYR A 86 -10.70 -3.46 6.42
CA TYR A 86 -10.96 -3.78 5.02
C TYR A 86 -11.40 -5.24 4.89
N PRO A 87 -12.70 -5.56 4.68
CA PRO A 87 -13.18 -6.92 4.80
C PRO A 87 -12.44 -7.98 3.98
N PRO A 88 -11.92 -7.68 2.76
CA PRO A 88 -11.12 -8.64 2.02
C PRO A 88 -9.87 -9.13 2.77
N THR A 89 -9.23 -8.34 3.64
CA THR A 89 -8.05 -8.82 4.40
C THR A 89 -8.41 -9.89 5.43
N TRP A 90 -9.69 -10.00 5.82
CA TRP A 90 -10.15 -11.05 6.73
C TRP A 90 -9.97 -12.45 6.14
N PHE A 91 -9.89 -12.57 4.81
CA PHE A 91 -9.45 -13.79 4.14
C PHE A 91 -8.11 -14.31 4.70
N LEU A 92 -7.14 -13.42 4.88
CA LEU A 92 -5.82 -13.77 5.41
C LEU A 92 -5.89 -14.19 6.88
N MET A 93 -6.70 -13.49 7.67
CA MET A 93 -6.94 -13.83 9.08
C MET A 93 -7.61 -15.20 9.22
N VAL A 94 -8.59 -15.52 8.37
CA VAL A 94 -9.23 -16.85 8.35
C VAL A 94 -8.23 -17.93 7.94
N PHE A 95 -7.40 -17.68 6.92
CA PHE A 95 -6.35 -18.61 6.51
C PHE A 95 -5.38 -18.91 7.66
N GLU A 96 -4.98 -17.87 8.38
CA GLU A 96 -4.11 -17.99 9.54
C GLU A 96 -4.79 -18.73 10.70
N ALA A 97 -6.06 -18.45 10.99
CA ALA A 97 -6.81 -19.15 12.01
C ALA A 97 -6.93 -20.66 11.73
N LEU A 98 -6.93 -21.06 10.46
CA LEU A 98 -7.05 -22.46 10.04
C LEU A 98 -5.70 -23.21 9.99
N GLY A 99 -4.61 -22.53 9.62
CA GLY A 99 -3.32 -23.21 9.37
C GLY A 99 -2.08 -22.47 9.88
N GLY A 100 -2.27 -21.52 10.80
CA GLY A 100 -1.22 -20.71 11.41
C GLY A 100 -0.57 -19.72 10.44
N LEU A 101 0.51 -19.07 10.91
CA LEU A 101 1.29 -18.12 10.12
C LEU A 101 1.70 -18.63 8.72
N PRO A 102 2.08 -19.92 8.52
CA PRO A 102 2.42 -20.42 7.19
C PRO A 102 1.29 -20.26 6.16
N TRP A 103 0.03 -20.47 6.57
CA TRP A 103 -1.12 -20.31 5.67
C TRP A 103 -1.42 -18.84 5.39
N SER A 104 -1.23 -17.96 6.37
CA SER A 104 -1.28 -16.50 6.19
C SER A 104 -0.26 -16.04 5.14
N ALA A 105 0.96 -16.57 5.20
CA ALA A 105 2.04 -16.25 4.28
C ALA A 105 1.75 -16.71 2.83
N ILE A 106 1.26 -17.94 2.64
CA ILE A 106 0.76 -18.41 1.32
C ILE A 106 -0.41 -17.55 0.85
N GLY A 107 -1.31 -17.23 1.78
CA GLY A 107 -2.49 -16.39 1.56
C GLY A 107 -2.15 -15.04 0.94
N GLN A 108 -1.00 -14.44 1.30
CA GLN A 108 -0.56 -13.17 0.71
C GLN A 108 -0.44 -13.26 -0.82
N GLY A 109 0.16 -14.33 -1.35
CA GLY A 109 0.34 -14.53 -2.78
C GLY A 109 -0.99 -14.71 -3.51
N VAL A 110 -1.87 -15.54 -2.96
CA VAL A 110 -3.24 -15.74 -3.49
C VAL A 110 -4.02 -14.43 -3.48
N PHE A 111 -3.94 -13.69 -2.38
CA PHE A 111 -4.68 -12.46 -2.18
C PHE A 111 -4.22 -11.34 -3.13
N LEU A 112 -2.91 -11.23 -3.38
CA LEU A 112 -2.35 -10.34 -4.40
C LEU A 112 -2.83 -10.71 -5.81
N ALA A 113 -2.76 -11.99 -6.17
CA ALA A 113 -3.24 -12.46 -7.48
C ALA A 113 -4.73 -12.16 -7.68
N LEU A 114 -5.55 -12.35 -6.64
CA LEU A 114 -6.97 -12.02 -6.66
C LEU A 114 -7.20 -10.51 -6.86
N HIS A 115 -6.46 -9.64 -6.18
CA HIS A 115 -6.61 -8.19 -6.35
C HIS A 115 -6.24 -7.73 -7.77
N LEU A 116 -5.15 -8.26 -8.33
CA LEU A 116 -4.75 -7.94 -9.69
C LEU A 116 -5.73 -8.49 -10.74
N GLY A 117 -6.33 -9.67 -10.50
CA GLY A 117 -7.39 -10.22 -11.34
C GLY A 117 -8.67 -9.38 -11.26
N PHE A 118 -9.06 -8.96 -10.05
CA PHE A 118 -10.19 -8.06 -9.80
C PHE A 118 -10.00 -6.71 -10.51
N CYS A 119 -8.77 -6.19 -10.48
CA CYS A 119 -8.37 -4.99 -11.18
C CYS A 119 -8.51 -5.17 -12.71
N ALA A 120 -7.96 -6.24 -13.27
CA ALA A 120 -8.04 -6.55 -14.70
C ALA A 120 -9.50 -6.70 -15.20
N VAL A 121 -10.33 -7.41 -14.44
CA VAL A 121 -11.76 -7.57 -14.75
C VAL A 121 -12.51 -6.25 -14.62
N GLY A 122 -12.20 -5.42 -13.63
CA GLY A 122 -12.76 -4.08 -13.51
C GLY A 122 -12.47 -3.23 -14.74
N THR A 123 -11.24 -3.27 -15.25
CA THR A 123 -10.84 -2.56 -16.48
C THR A 123 -11.60 -3.07 -17.70
N LYS A 124 -11.78 -4.39 -17.83
CA LYS A 124 -12.65 -4.99 -18.86
C LYS A 124 -14.07 -4.39 -18.77
N ARG A 125 -14.70 -4.42 -17.60
CA ARG A 125 -16.08 -3.95 -17.41
C ARG A 125 -16.20 -2.44 -17.65
N PHE A 126 -15.16 -1.66 -17.34
CA PHE A 126 -15.07 -0.25 -17.69
C PHE A 126 -15.07 -0.01 -19.20
N LEU A 127 -14.25 -0.76 -19.96
CA LEU A 127 -14.17 -0.68 -21.42
C LEU A 127 -15.45 -1.19 -22.12
N GLN A 128 -16.12 -2.18 -21.53
CA GLN A 128 -17.35 -2.75 -22.07
C GLN A 128 -18.46 -1.70 -22.24
N ASP A 129 -18.57 -0.73 -21.32
CA ASP A 129 -19.55 0.35 -21.40
C ASP A 129 -19.32 1.31 -22.58
N TRP A 130 -18.13 1.30 -23.19
CA TRP A 130 -17.83 2.07 -24.40
C TRP A 130 -18.13 1.33 -25.69
N GLY A 131 -18.54 0.05 -25.60
CA GLY A 131 -18.73 -0.82 -26.76
C GLY A 131 -17.41 -1.33 -27.37
N ILE A 132 -16.29 -1.24 -26.63
CA ILE A 132 -15.01 -1.84 -27.05
C ILE A 132 -15.17 -3.35 -27.13
N GLY A 133 -14.67 -3.98 -28.19
CA GLY A 133 -14.76 -5.42 -28.40
C GLY A 133 -13.93 -6.24 -27.42
N ASP A 134 -14.17 -7.56 -27.42
CA ASP A 134 -13.52 -8.52 -26.52
C ASP A 134 -12.00 -8.43 -26.49
N LEU A 135 -11.38 -8.18 -27.65
CA LEU A 135 -9.92 -8.13 -27.74
C LEU A 135 -9.36 -6.89 -27.04
N GLY A 136 -9.96 -5.71 -27.27
CA GLY A 136 -9.58 -4.50 -26.56
C GLY A 136 -9.79 -4.64 -25.06
N GLN A 137 -10.91 -5.23 -24.65
CA GLN A 137 -11.20 -5.53 -23.25
C GLN A 137 -10.13 -6.43 -22.59
N ILE A 138 -9.72 -7.50 -23.26
CA ILE A 138 -8.65 -8.41 -22.80
C ILE A 138 -7.32 -7.65 -22.66
N VAL A 139 -6.91 -6.95 -23.71
CA VAL A 139 -5.63 -6.23 -23.74
C VAL A 139 -5.59 -5.16 -22.66
N GLY A 140 -6.64 -4.36 -22.52
CA GLY A 140 -6.73 -3.34 -21.45
C GLY A 140 -6.70 -3.95 -20.06
N GLY A 141 -7.42 -5.05 -19.84
CA GLY A 141 -7.44 -5.78 -18.57
C GLY A 141 -6.06 -6.25 -18.14
N ILE A 142 -5.33 -6.94 -19.03
CA ILE A 142 -4.00 -7.49 -18.72
C ILE A 142 -2.97 -6.36 -18.64
N ALA A 143 -2.99 -5.41 -19.58
CA ALA A 143 -2.04 -4.30 -19.60
C ALA A 143 -2.06 -3.50 -18.30
N PHE A 144 -3.23 -3.26 -17.73
CA PHE A 144 -3.32 -2.60 -16.42
C PHE A 144 -3.04 -3.57 -15.26
N GLY A 145 -3.74 -4.71 -15.22
CA GLY A 145 -3.69 -5.65 -14.10
C GLY A 145 -2.31 -6.28 -13.86
N LEU A 146 -1.48 -6.40 -14.90
CA LEU A 146 -0.10 -6.86 -14.82
C LEU A 146 0.92 -5.76 -15.17
N SER A 147 0.52 -4.48 -15.14
CA SER A 147 1.45 -3.38 -15.35
C SER A 147 2.62 -3.44 -14.37
N GLY A 148 3.79 -2.98 -14.80
CA GLY A 148 4.98 -2.84 -13.97
C GLY A 148 4.73 -1.98 -12.73
N TYR A 149 3.80 -1.01 -12.80
CA TYR A 149 3.40 -0.21 -11.64
C TYR A 149 2.81 -1.08 -10.52
N LEU A 150 1.90 -2.00 -10.86
CA LEU A 150 1.26 -2.90 -9.90
C LEU A 150 2.18 -4.04 -9.49
N VAL A 151 2.82 -4.71 -10.46
CA VAL A 151 3.63 -5.90 -10.19
C VAL A 151 4.86 -5.57 -9.34
N SER A 152 5.58 -4.48 -9.64
CA SER A 152 6.76 -4.09 -8.87
C SER A 152 6.43 -3.61 -7.45
N ARG A 153 5.20 -3.19 -7.21
CA ARG A 153 4.70 -2.73 -5.90
C ARG A 153 3.89 -3.78 -5.16
N ALA A 154 3.91 -5.05 -5.58
CA ALA A 154 3.08 -6.06 -4.94
C ALA A 154 3.48 -6.33 -3.47
N SER A 155 4.71 -5.98 -3.09
CA SER A 155 5.14 -5.93 -1.69
C SER A 155 4.44 -4.83 -0.87
N PHE A 156 3.98 -3.73 -1.48
CA PHE A 156 3.20 -2.65 -0.86
C PHE A 156 1.69 -2.91 -0.96
N GLN A 157 1.22 -3.87 -0.18
CA GLN A 157 -0.12 -4.42 -0.30
C GLN A 157 -1.26 -3.39 -0.22
N SER A 158 -1.17 -2.41 0.67
CA SER A 158 -2.19 -1.34 0.78
C SER A 158 -2.34 -0.55 -0.53
N ILE A 159 -1.27 -0.34 -1.30
CA ILE A 159 -1.32 0.28 -2.63
C ILE A 159 -2.12 -0.61 -3.59
N ILE A 160 -1.77 -1.90 -3.65
CA ILE A 160 -2.46 -2.85 -4.56
C ILE A 160 -3.94 -2.97 -4.20
N PHE A 161 -4.27 -3.05 -2.91
CA PHE A 161 -5.64 -3.14 -2.44
C PHE A 161 -6.44 -1.92 -2.86
N SER A 162 -5.94 -0.71 -2.60
CA SER A 162 -6.60 0.53 -3.01
C SER A 162 -6.73 0.63 -4.53
N VAL A 163 -5.66 0.41 -5.29
CA VAL A 163 -5.65 0.58 -6.75
C VAL A 163 -6.56 -0.41 -7.46
N SER A 164 -6.74 -1.62 -6.93
CA SER A 164 -7.62 -2.63 -7.55
C SER A 164 -9.09 -2.19 -7.62
N TRP A 165 -9.51 -1.22 -6.79
CA TRP A 165 -10.84 -0.61 -6.85
C TRP A 165 -10.97 0.49 -7.91
N MET A 166 -9.86 1.03 -8.42
CA MET A 166 -9.85 2.14 -9.38
C MET A 166 -10.76 1.90 -10.60
N PRO A 167 -10.68 0.75 -11.30
CA PRO A 167 -11.50 0.56 -12.51
C PRO A 167 -13.00 0.49 -12.20
N TRP A 168 -13.37 -0.02 -11.02
CA TRP A 168 -14.76 -0.11 -10.57
C TRP A 168 -15.32 1.25 -10.17
N ILE A 169 -14.53 2.06 -9.47
CA ILE A 169 -14.93 3.44 -9.12
C ILE A 169 -15.11 4.27 -10.40
N LEU A 170 -14.23 4.12 -11.39
CA LEU A 170 -14.36 4.75 -12.70
C LEU A 170 -15.60 4.27 -13.46
N LEU A 171 -15.87 2.96 -13.46
CA LEU A 171 -17.07 2.37 -14.06
C LEU A 171 -18.36 2.93 -13.47
N PHE A 172 -18.49 2.95 -12.14
CA PHE A 172 -19.71 3.43 -11.51
C PHE A 172 -19.83 4.95 -11.57
N SER A 173 -18.72 5.70 -11.58
CA SER A 173 -18.72 7.14 -11.86
C SER A 173 -19.22 7.44 -13.28
N GLN A 174 -18.76 6.67 -14.26
CA GLN A 174 -19.24 6.78 -15.64
C GLN A 174 -20.72 6.41 -15.79
N ARG A 175 -21.18 5.36 -15.11
CA ARG A 175 -22.60 4.99 -15.18
C ARG A 175 -23.48 5.99 -14.44
N LEU A 176 -23.00 6.62 -13.37
CA LEU A 176 -23.70 7.68 -12.65
C LEU A 176 -23.97 8.90 -13.55
N THR A 177 -23.04 9.25 -14.43
CA THR A 177 -23.15 10.38 -15.36
C THR A 177 -23.98 10.03 -16.59
N LEU A 178 -23.75 8.86 -17.19
CA LEU A 178 -24.33 8.47 -18.49
C LEU A 178 -25.67 7.73 -18.40
N SER A 179 -26.01 7.11 -17.26
CA SER A 179 -27.25 6.34 -17.10
C SER A 179 -28.40 7.18 -16.51
N LYS A 180 -29.63 6.68 -16.64
CA LYS A 180 -30.85 7.26 -16.05
C LYS A 180 -31.60 6.21 -15.21
N GLY A 181 -32.55 6.66 -14.40
CA GLY A 181 -33.45 5.80 -13.60
C GLY A 181 -32.70 4.83 -12.69
N GLU A 182 -33.16 3.58 -12.67
CA GLU A 182 -32.64 2.53 -11.79
C GLU A 182 -31.14 2.31 -11.93
N ARG A 183 -30.62 2.28 -13.17
CA ARG A 183 -29.19 2.04 -13.41
C ARG A 183 -28.31 3.13 -12.80
N LYS A 184 -28.79 4.39 -12.78
CA LYS A 184 -28.09 5.50 -12.11
C LYS A 184 -28.09 5.32 -10.59
N ARG A 185 -29.24 4.91 -10.03
CA ARG A 185 -29.39 4.62 -8.59
C ARG A 185 -28.46 3.49 -8.14
N GLN A 186 -28.42 2.39 -8.88
CA GLN A 186 -27.48 1.27 -8.64
C GLN A 186 -26.02 1.70 -8.75
N SER A 187 -25.70 2.57 -9.71
CA SER A 187 -24.34 3.08 -9.88
C SER A 187 -23.92 3.95 -8.70
N PHE A 188 -24.81 4.79 -8.18
CA PHE A 188 -24.55 5.55 -6.95
C PHE A 188 -24.25 4.62 -5.77
N PHE A 189 -25.08 3.58 -5.55
CA PHE A 189 -24.86 2.58 -4.50
C PHE A 189 -23.50 1.91 -4.59
N TRP A 190 -23.18 1.35 -5.76
CA TRP A 190 -21.91 0.65 -5.95
C TRP A 190 -20.71 1.60 -5.91
N LEU A 191 -20.88 2.85 -6.32
CA LEU A 191 -19.85 3.87 -6.17
C LEU A 191 -19.54 4.12 -4.69
N VAL A 192 -20.56 4.27 -3.83
CA VAL A 192 -20.37 4.40 -2.37
C VAL A 192 -19.62 3.20 -1.81
N VAL A 193 -20.04 1.98 -2.14
CA VAL A 193 -19.41 0.74 -1.66
C VAL A 193 -17.95 0.64 -2.10
N CYS A 194 -17.66 0.87 -3.39
CA CYS A 194 -16.30 0.77 -3.92
C CYS A 194 -15.37 1.85 -3.34
N ILE A 195 -15.85 3.08 -3.15
CA ILE A 195 -15.05 4.14 -2.52
C ILE A 195 -14.80 3.80 -1.04
N ALA A 196 -15.81 3.33 -0.30
CA ALA A 196 -15.64 2.97 1.10
C ALA A 196 -14.59 1.86 1.26
N LEU A 197 -14.65 0.81 0.42
CA LEU A 197 -13.66 -0.26 0.41
C LEU A 197 -12.27 0.20 -0.04
N ASN A 198 -12.19 1.12 -0.99
CA ASN A 198 -10.92 1.74 -1.39
C ASN A 198 -10.29 2.59 -0.28
N LEU A 199 -11.09 3.27 0.54
CA LEU A 199 -10.62 4.00 1.72
C LEU A 199 -10.18 3.01 2.81
N LEU A 200 -10.96 1.97 3.10
CA LEU A 200 -10.58 0.97 4.09
C LEU A 200 -9.30 0.19 3.72
N ALA A 201 -8.96 0.08 2.43
CA ALA A 201 -7.77 -0.61 1.93
C ALA A 201 -6.42 -0.03 2.40
N GLY A 202 -6.40 1.19 2.95
CA GLY A 202 -5.30 1.64 3.80
C GLY A 202 -4.22 2.51 3.15
N HIS A 203 -4.38 2.95 1.88
CA HIS A 203 -3.40 3.82 1.22
C HIS A 203 -4.00 5.16 0.74
N ALA A 204 -3.91 6.18 1.61
CA ALA A 204 -4.50 7.52 1.41
C ALA A 204 -4.16 8.13 0.04
N GLN A 205 -2.88 8.11 -0.33
CA GLN A 205 -2.38 8.74 -1.55
C GLN A 205 -2.98 8.11 -2.81
N SER A 206 -3.12 6.78 -2.86
CA SER A 206 -3.73 6.10 -4.01
C SER A 206 -5.22 6.38 -4.09
N SER A 207 -5.94 6.31 -2.96
CA SER A 207 -7.36 6.67 -2.90
C SER A 207 -7.59 8.09 -3.39
N TRP A 208 -6.74 9.03 -2.99
CA TRP A 208 -6.80 10.42 -3.43
C TRP A 208 -6.59 10.58 -4.94
N TYR A 209 -5.57 9.93 -5.54
CA TYR A 209 -5.39 9.95 -7.00
C TYR A 209 -6.58 9.36 -7.77
N ILE A 210 -7.22 8.32 -7.22
CA ILE A 210 -8.41 7.70 -7.81
C ILE A 210 -9.61 8.66 -7.74
N LEU A 211 -9.84 9.32 -6.60
CA LEU A 211 -10.91 10.31 -6.45
C LEU A 211 -10.66 11.52 -7.37
N TRP A 212 -9.42 11.99 -7.49
CA TRP A 212 -9.08 13.07 -8.43
C TRP A 212 -9.37 12.69 -9.89
N THR A 213 -8.96 11.48 -10.30
CA THR A 213 -9.19 10.96 -11.66
C THR A 213 -10.68 10.79 -11.95
N THR A 214 -11.45 10.25 -11.00
CA THR A 214 -12.89 10.02 -11.17
C THR A 214 -13.69 11.32 -11.14
N GLY A 215 -13.31 12.28 -10.30
CA GLY A 215 -13.85 13.64 -10.33
C GLY A 215 -13.60 14.33 -11.68
N ALA A 216 -12.36 14.25 -12.20
CA ALA A 216 -12.03 14.76 -13.53
C ALA A 216 -12.86 14.11 -14.64
N LEU A 217 -13.08 12.78 -14.56
CA LEU A 217 -13.94 12.05 -15.49
C LEU A 217 -15.40 12.53 -15.42
N VAL A 218 -15.94 12.73 -14.21
CA VAL A 218 -17.32 13.22 -14.01
C VAL A 218 -17.49 14.63 -14.57
N VAL A 219 -16.52 15.52 -14.36
CA VAL A 219 -16.50 16.87 -14.96
C VAL A 219 -16.47 16.75 -16.49
N TRP A 220 -15.52 16.00 -17.05
CA TRP A 220 -15.38 15.83 -18.49
C TRP A 220 -16.66 15.31 -19.15
N GLN A 221 -17.23 14.23 -18.61
CA GLN A 221 -18.43 13.62 -19.15
C GLN A 221 -19.67 14.52 -19.03
N SER A 222 -19.78 15.25 -17.92
CA SER A 222 -20.99 16.05 -17.66
C SER A 222 -21.02 17.38 -18.42
N PHE A 223 -19.86 18.03 -18.60
CA PHE A 223 -19.78 19.36 -19.21
C PHE A 223 -19.24 19.35 -20.65
N LEU A 224 -18.35 18.42 -20.99
CA LEU A 224 -17.62 18.43 -22.27
C LEU A 224 -18.06 17.33 -23.23
N MET A 225 -18.73 16.29 -22.73
CA MET A 225 -19.30 15.21 -23.57
C MET A 225 -20.80 15.36 -23.84
N ASN A 226 -21.51 16.26 -23.16
CA ASN A 226 -22.94 16.41 -23.32
C ASN A 226 -23.29 17.16 -24.62
N THR A 227 -24.39 16.80 -25.27
CA THR A 227 -24.87 17.40 -26.54
C THR A 227 -26.15 18.21 -26.36
N ILE A 228 -26.60 18.41 -25.12
CA ILE A 228 -27.77 19.22 -24.79
C ILE A 228 -27.42 20.71 -24.67
N GLY A 229 -28.44 21.56 -24.68
CA GLY A 229 -28.29 23.02 -24.57
C GLY A 229 -27.54 23.45 -23.29
N TRP A 230 -26.86 24.61 -23.36
CA TRP A 230 -25.94 25.10 -22.32
C TRP A 230 -26.53 25.10 -20.89
N SER A 231 -27.76 25.61 -20.73
CA SER A 231 -28.44 25.66 -19.42
C SER A 231 -28.66 24.27 -18.82
N GLU A 232 -29.09 23.30 -19.63
CA GLU A 232 -29.35 21.93 -19.17
C GLU A 232 -28.04 21.15 -18.91
N THR A 233 -26.98 21.44 -19.67
CA THR A 233 -25.63 20.91 -19.41
C THR A 233 -25.14 21.32 -18.03
N TRP A 234 -25.27 22.60 -17.67
CA TRP A 234 -24.86 23.09 -16.34
C TRP A 234 -25.68 22.48 -15.21
N LYS A 235 -27.02 22.44 -15.32
CA LYS A 235 -27.88 21.82 -14.30
C LYS A 235 -27.55 20.34 -14.10
N SER A 236 -27.43 19.58 -15.19
CA SER A 236 -27.10 18.15 -15.10
C SER A 236 -25.68 17.93 -14.59
N GLY A 237 -24.73 18.78 -14.97
CA GLY A 237 -23.34 18.68 -14.53
C GLY A 237 -23.16 18.96 -13.05
N ILE A 238 -23.76 20.03 -12.53
CA ILE A 238 -23.76 20.31 -11.09
C ILE A 238 -24.43 19.16 -10.33
N ARG A 239 -25.58 18.67 -10.80
CA ARG A 239 -26.25 17.52 -10.18
C ARG A 239 -25.35 16.28 -10.14
N ASN A 240 -24.67 15.95 -11.23
CA ASN A 240 -23.77 14.79 -11.29
C ASN A 240 -22.57 14.96 -10.34
N LEU A 241 -22.01 16.17 -10.24
CA LEU A 241 -20.96 16.49 -9.27
C LEU A 241 -21.43 16.37 -7.84
N LEU A 242 -22.63 16.88 -7.52
CA LEU A 242 -23.22 16.75 -6.19
C LEU A 242 -23.48 15.28 -5.83
N LEU A 243 -23.97 14.47 -6.77
CA LEU A 243 -24.16 13.04 -6.55
C LEU A 243 -22.83 12.32 -6.36
N TRP A 244 -21.81 12.63 -7.15
CA TRP A 244 -20.48 12.06 -6.96
C TRP A 244 -19.89 12.48 -5.60
N GLY A 245 -19.97 13.76 -5.25
CA GLY A 245 -19.51 14.27 -3.96
C GLY A 245 -20.27 13.67 -2.78
N ALA A 246 -21.59 13.47 -2.91
CA ALA A 246 -22.40 12.77 -1.91
C ALA A 246 -21.98 11.30 -1.76
N ALA A 247 -21.63 10.62 -2.87
CA ALA A 247 -21.12 9.26 -2.81
C ALA A 247 -19.77 9.18 -2.08
N VAL A 248 -18.86 10.14 -2.34
CA VAL A 248 -17.57 10.26 -1.63
C VAL A 248 -17.79 10.53 -0.14
N GLY A 249 -18.67 11.48 0.21
CA GLY A 249 -18.97 11.83 1.59
C GLY A 249 -19.58 10.66 2.37
N TRP A 250 -20.55 9.96 1.78
CA TRP A 250 -21.14 8.77 2.40
C TRP A 250 -20.13 7.63 2.55
N ALA A 251 -19.29 7.41 1.54
CA ALA A 251 -18.21 6.43 1.63
C ALA A 251 -17.20 6.74 2.75
N ALA A 252 -16.86 8.01 2.96
CA ALA A 252 -15.99 8.43 4.07
C ALA A 252 -16.66 8.19 5.44
N LEU A 253 -17.96 8.44 5.56
CA LEU A 253 -18.72 8.14 6.78
C LEU A 253 -18.79 6.63 7.06
N LEU A 254 -18.96 5.79 6.03
CA LEU A 254 -18.91 4.33 6.16
C LEU A 254 -17.53 3.83 6.60
N ALA A 255 -16.47 4.52 6.22
CA ALA A 255 -15.09 4.21 6.59
C ALA A 255 -14.63 4.93 7.87
N ALA A 256 -15.51 5.66 8.58
CA ALA A 256 -15.14 6.53 9.70
C ALA A 256 -14.48 5.78 10.86
N ALA A 257 -14.83 4.51 11.09
CA ALA A 257 -14.22 3.63 12.09
C ALA A 257 -12.72 3.43 11.88
N GLN A 258 -12.25 3.56 10.63
CA GLN A 258 -10.83 3.58 10.30
C GLN A 258 -10.29 5.02 10.20
N LEU A 259 -11.00 5.90 9.48
CA LEU A 259 -10.48 7.22 9.11
C LEU A 259 -10.31 8.16 10.31
N ILE A 260 -11.21 8.12 11.30
CA ILE A 260 -11.14 9.03 12.47
C ILE A 260 -9.96 8.66 13.40
N PRO A 261 -9.76 7.38 13.79
CA PRO A 261 -8.55 6.98 14.52
C PRO A 261 -7.27 7.26 13.75
N THR A 262 -7.24 6.97 12.44
CA THR A 262 -6.10 7.29 11.58
C THR A 262 -5.79 8.78 11.60
N TRP A 263 -6.82 9.64 11.55
CA TRP A 263 -6.66 11.09 11.61
C TRP A 263 -6.07 11.54 12.95
N GLU A 264 -6.59 11.03 14.07
CA GLU A 264 -6.01 11.30 15.41
C GLU A 264 -4.53 10.89 15.44
N TYR A 265 -4.19 9.72 14.91
CA TYR A 265 -2.83 9.24 14.90
C TYR A 265 -1.92 10.08 14.01
N LEU A 266 -2.38 10.49 12.83
CA LEU A 266 -1.65 11.40 11.94
C LEU A 266 -1.32 12.72 12.64
N VAL A 267 -2.30 13.33 13.32
CA VAL A 267 -2.13 14.59 14.08
C VAL A 267 -1.17 14.43 15.26
N ASN A 268 -1.13 13.25 15.89
CA ASN A 268 -0.24 12.95 17.01
C ASN A 268 1.09 12.27 16.59
N SER A 269 1.41 12.28 15.29
CA SER A 269 2.62 11.62 14.75
C SER A 269 3.72 12.61 14.36
N GLN A 270 4.89 12.09 13.97
CA GLN A 270 5.97 12.91 13.42
C GLN A 270 5.60 13.63 12.11
N ARG A 271 4.46 13.30 11.48
CA ARG A 271 3.99 13.91 10.23
C ARG A 271 3.08 15.14 10.41
N SER A 272 2.74 15.50 11.65
CA SER A 272 1.81 16.60 11.93
C SER A 272 2.35 17.99 11.57
N MET A 273 3.67 18.14 11.42
CA MET A 273 4.32 19.38 10.97
C MET A 273 4.42 19.50 9.45
N GLY A 274 3.73 18.64 8.69
CA GLY A 274 3.89 18.53 7.24
C GLY A 274 5.14 17.74 6.85
N ILE A 275 5.27 17.38 5.58
CA ILE A 275 6.48 16.75 5.05
C ILE A 275 7.45 17.86 4.67
N ASP A 276 8.71 17.75 5.11
CA ASP A 276 9.77 18.66 4.64
C ASP A 276 9.81 18.71 3.10
N ARG A 277 10.06 19.89 2.53
CA ARG A 277 10.00 20.12 1.07
C ARG A 277 10.91 19.18 0.29
N GLU A 278 12.10 18.87 0.80
CA GLU A 278 13.02 17.94 0.13
C GLU A 278 12.54 16.49 0.26
N ILE A 279 12.02 16.12 1.44
CA ILE A 279 11.45 14.78 1.69
C ILE A 279 10.24 14.53 0.80
N GLY A 280 9.33 15.50 0.64
CA GLY A 280 8.14 15.40 -0.21
C GLY A 280 8.47 15.14 -1.68
N LEU A 281 9.60 15.67 -2.14
CA LEU A 281 10.11 15.50 -3.51
C LEU A 281 10.97 14.24 -3.72
N THR A 282 11.19 13.45 -2.67
CA THR A 282 11.84 12.14 -2.79
C THR A 282 11.04 11.26 -3.76
N TYR A 283 11.72 10.47 -4.59
CA TYR A 283 11.12 9.64 -5.64
C TYR A 283 10.38 10.44 -6.74
N SER A 284 10.94 11.57 -7.16
CA SER A 284 10.54 12.27 -8.38
C SER A 284 10.96 11.50 -9.64
N PHE A 285 10.11 11.45 -10.66
CA PHE A 285 10.35 10.69 -11.88
C PHE A 285 11.37 11.42 -12.76
N TRP A 286 12.36 10.71 -13.29
CA TRP A 286 13.39 11.30 -14.15
C TRP A 286 13.08 11.09 -15.62
N ALA A 287 13.35 12.10 -16.45
CA ALA A 287 12.99 12.08 -17.87
C ALA A 287 13.59 10.87 -18.64
N TRP A 288 14.82 10.45 -18.36
CA TRP A 288 15.38 9.27 -19.02
C TRP A 288 14.65 7.96 -18.68
N ARG A 289 13.85 7.91 -17.61
CA ARG A 289 13.01 6.76 -17.27
C ARG A 289 11.83 6.59 -18.22
N PHE A 290 11.49 7.56 -19.07
CA PHE A 290 10.50 7.37 -20.14
C PHE A 290 10.85 6.19 -21.06
N LEU A 291 12.14 5.84 -21.20
CA LEU A 291 12.59 4.68 -21.96
C LEU A 291 12.05 3.36 -21.40
N THR A 292 11.77 3.27 -20.09
CA THR A 292 11.27 2.04 -19.45
C THR A 292 9.81 1.73 -19.78
N ILE A 293 9.07 2.68 -20.37
CA ILE A 293 7.71 2.44 -20.90
C ILE A 293 7.76 1.45 -22.07
N LEU A 294 8.82 1.50 -22.89
CA LEU A 294 9.03 0.60 -24.03
C LEU A 294 9.98 -0.55 -23.69
N MET A 295 11.01 -0.24 -22.90
CA MET A 295 12.15 -1.11 -22.61
C MET A 295 12.36 -1.22 -21.10
N PRO A 296 11.58 -2.05 -20.40
CA PRO A 296 11.55 -2.06 -18.93
C PRO A 296 12.89 -2.48 -18.30
N GLY A 297 13.73 -3.22 -19.03
CA GLY A 297 15.06 -3.64 -18.58
C GLY A 297 16.20 -2.67 -18.89
N PHE A 298 15.94 -1.48 -19.44
CA PHE A 298 16.99 -0.58 -19.96
C PHE A 298 18.10 -0.32 -18.90
N PHE A 299 17.68 -0.01 -17.68
CA PHE A 299 18.53 0.25 -16.52
C PHE A 299 18.78 -1.00 -15.65
N GLY A 300 18.53 -2.18 -16.20
CA GLY A 300 18.57 -3.45 -15.48
C GLY A 300 17.30 -3.75 -14.68
N ASN A 301 17.30 -4.91 -14.02
CA ASN A 301 16.21 -5.44 -13.23
C ASN A 301 16.76 -6.05 -11.92
N PRO A 302 16.25 -5.64 -10.74
CA PRO A 302 16.75 -6.13 -9.45
C PRO A 302 16.52 -7.64 -9.28
N ALA A 303 15.51 -8.24 -9.91
CA ALA A 303 15.31 -9.69 -9.92
C ALA A 303 16.51 -10.45 -10.52
N GLN A 304 17.22 -9.83 -11.46
CA GLN A 304 18.41 -10.39 -12.10
C GLN A 304 19.70 -9.97 -11.41
N GLY A 305 19.65 -9.07 -10.43
CA GLY A 305 20.83 -8.51 -9.75
C GLY A 305 21.72 -7.67 -10.66
N ASN A 306 21.15 -7.03 -11.69
CA ASN A 306 21.87 -6.19 -12.65
C ASN A 306 21.29 -4.77 -12.73
N TYR A 307 20.52 -4.34 -11.73
CA TYR A 307 19.92 -3.01 -11.70
C TYR A 307 20.96 -1.94 -11.33
N TRP A 308 21.11 -0.95 -12.20
CA TRP A 308 22.02 0.19 -12.01
C TRP A 308 21.30 1.54 -12.20
N GLY A 309 19.96 1.51 -12.30
CA GLY A 309 19.16 2.72 -12.43
C GLY A 309 19.20 3.59 -11.17
N TYR A 310 19.07 4.90 -11.37
CA TYR A 310 18.91 5.84 -10.27
C TYR A 310 17.54 5.65 -9.59
N GLY A 311 17.53 5.62 -8.25
CA GLY A 311 16.31 5.51 -7.46
C GLY A 311 15.78 4.07 -7.30
N ASN A 312 14.68 3.94 -6.56
CA ASN A 312 14.08 2.64 -6.26
C ASN A 312 13.32 2.08 -7.46
N TYR A 313 13.66 0.86 -7.88
CA TYR A 313 13.09 0.23 -9.07
C TYR A 313 11.55 0.25 -9.08
N TRP A 314 10.92 -0.13 -7.96
CA TRP A 314 9.45 -0.19 -7.88
C TRP A 314 8.77 1.17 -7.93
N GLU A 315 9.45 2.26 -7.51
CA GLU A 315 8.83 3.58 -7.60
C GLU A 315 8.73 4.03 -9.06
N ASP A 316 9.75 3.73 -9.86
CA ASP A 316 9.86 4.22 -11.25
C ASP A 316 9.41 3.19 -12.30
N ALA A 317 8.84 2.06 -11.89
CA ALA A 317 8.37 1.02 -12.81
C ALA A 317 7.07 1.45 -13.49
N VAL A 318 7.19 1.91 -14.74
CA VAL A 318 6.08 2.47 -15.54
C VAL A 318 5.87 1.71 -16.86
N TYR A 319 5.69 0.39 -16.78
CA TYR A 319 5.51 -0.49 -17.94
C TYR A 319 4.07 -1.01 -18.06
N SER A 320 3.44 -0.92 -19.24
CA SER A 320 2.11 -1.48 -19.51
C SER A 320 2.12 -2.52 -20.65
N GLY A 321 3.30 -3.00 -21.04
CA GLY A 321 3.53 -3.83 -22.21
C GLY A 321 4.20 -3.04 -23.33
N SER A 322 5.18 -3.66 -23.99
CA SER A 322 6.08 -3.04 -24.96
C SER A 322 5.34 -2.33 -26.09
N MET A 323 4.19 -2.87 -26.49
CA MET A 323 3.39 -2.39 -27.61
C MET A 323 2.21 -1.48 -27.17
N ALA A 324 1.97 -1.30 -25.87
CA ALA A 324 0.84 -0.53 -25.37
C ALA A 324 0.91 0.95 -25.81
N LEU A 325 2.09 1.56 -25.74
CA LEU A 325 2.30 2.94 -26.19
C LEU A 325 2.07 3.11 -27.70
N LEU A 326 2.56 2.16 -28.51
CA LEU A 326 2.38 2.21 -29.96
C LEU A 326 0.91 2.04 -30.35
N LEU A 327 0.17 1.16 -29.67
CA LEU A 327 -1.27 1.02 -29.84
C LEU A 327 -2.02 2.29 -29.39
N GLY A 328 -1.62 2.92 -28.30
CA GLY A 328 -2.20 4.18 -27.84
C GLY A 328 -1.98 5.32 -28.83
N ILE A 329 -0.78 5.44 -29.40
CA ILE A 329 -0.48 6.40 -30.48
C ILE A 329 -1.32 6.10 -31.72
N PHE A 330 -1.46 4.83 -32.09
CA PHE A 330 -2.32 4.42 -33.20
C PHE A 330 -3.80 4.79 -32.97
N ALA A 331 -4.33 4.54 -31.76
CA ALA A 331 -5.68 4.93 -31.37
C ALA A 331 -5.88 6.45 -31.53
N PHE A 332 -4.92 7.23 -31.04
CA PHE A 332 -4.93 8.69 -31.17
C PHE A 332 -4.89 9.13 -32.63
N GLY A 333 -4.08 8.51 -33.50
CA GLY A 333 -4.07 8.83 -34.93
C GLY A 333 -5.38 8.47 -35.65
N LYS A 334 -5.98 7.33 -35.31
CA LYS A 334 -7.21 6.82 -35.95
C LYS A 334 -8.42 7.71 -35.73
N ILE A 335 -8.55 8.35 -34.57
CA ILE A 335 -9.69 9.25 -34.28
C ILE A 335 -9.72 10.53 -35.14
N TRP A 336 -8.64 10.85 -35.87
CA TRP A 336 -8.55 12.00 -36.78
C TRP A 336 -8.78 11.67 -38.26
N GLN A 337 -8.86 10.37 -38.63
CA GLN A 337 -9.11 9.98 -40.02
C GLN A 337 -10.58 10.24 -40.40
N LYS A 338 -10.81 11.00 -41.49
CA LYS A 338 -12.14 11.15 -42.10
C LYS A 338 -12.60 9.77 -42.61
N SER A 339 -13.68 9.22 -42.05
CA SER A 339 -14.18 7.91 -42.49
C SER A 339 -14.97 8.07 -43.79
N GLY A 340 -14.46 7.50 -44.89
CA GLY A 340 -15.25 7.22 -46.08
C GLY A 340 -16.12 5.96 -45.97
N HIS A 341 -15.89 5.12 -44.95
CA HIS A 341 -16.69 3.95 -44.62
C HIS A 341 -16.94 3.91 -43.11
N GLN A 342 -18.21 3.80 -42.73
CA GLN A 342 -18.66 3.71 -41.35
C GLN A 342 -18.42 2.28 -40.87
N SER A 343 -17.36 2.05 -40.10
CA SER A 343 -17.13 0.73 -39.47
C SER A 343 -18.29 0.45 -38.51
N SER A 344 -19.01 -0.64 -38.75
CA SER A 344 -20.28 -1.01 -38.09
C SER A 344 -20.13 -1.41 -36.62
N LYS A 345 -18.89 -1.50 -36.09
CA LYS A 345 -18.59 -2.07 -34.77
C LYS A 345 -18.64 -1.08 -33.61
N ILE A 346 -18.48 0.23 -33.85
CA ILE A 346 -18.50 1.24 -32.76
C ILE A 346 -19.67 2.21 -32.99
N PRO A 347 -20.72 2.15 -32.15
CA PRO A 347 -21.95 2.92 -32.37
C PRO A 347 -21.76 4.44 -32.33
N ASP A 348 -20.76 4.94 -31.58
CA ASP A 348 -20.61 6.38 -31.33
C ASP A 348 -19.14 6.86 -31.39
N ARG A 349 -18.70 7.28 -32.59
CA ARG A 349 -17.35 7.81 -32.81
C ARG A 349 -17.06 9.12 -32.09
N ILE A 350 -18.08 9.97 -31.83
CA ILE A 350 -17.87 11.26 -31.18
C ILE A 350 -17.50 11.03 -29.72
N HIS A 351 -18.25 10.15 -29.05
CA HIS A 351 -17.96 9.77 -27.68
C HIS A 351 -16.61 9.05 -27.56
N LEU A 352 -16.29 8.13 -28.47
CA LEU A 352 -14.97 7.50 -28.50
C LEU A 352 -13.84 8.53 -28.64
N LYS A 353 -13.95 9.47 -29.59
CA LYS A 353 -12.94 10.53 -29.78
C LYS A 353 -12.75 11.34 -28.49
N ARG A 354 -13.83 11.76 -27.84
CA ARG A 354 -13.77 12.53 -26.58
C ARG A 354 -13.14 11.73 -25.44
N ASN A 355 -13.43 10.43 -25.34
CA ASN A 355 -12.82 9.55 -24.35
C ASN A 355 -11.31 9.38 -24.60
N VAL A 356 -10.89 9.14 -25.85
CA VAL A 356 -9.47 9.05 -26.21
C VAL A 356 -8.71 10.34 -25.87
N LEU A 357 -9.31 11.51 -26.15
CA LEU A 357 -8.71 12.80 -25.79
C LEU A 357 -8.57 12.98 -24.27
N PHE A 358 -9.58 12.62 -23.49
CA PHE A 358 -9.52 12.68 -22.03
C PHE A 358 -8.38 11.80 -21.49
N TRP A 359 -8.33 10.53 -21.88
CA TRP A 359 -7.33 9.60 -21.36
C TRP A 359 -5.92 9.92 -21.83
N ALA A 360 -5.75 10.40 -23.07
CA ALA A 360 -4.45 10.91 -23.52
C ALA A 360 -4.02 12.14 -22.71
N GLY A 361 -4.92 13.12 -22.55
CA GLY A 361 -4.63 14.37 -21.84
C GLY A 361 -4.29 14.13 -20.37
N ILE A 362 -5.10 13.35 -19.66
CA ILE A 362 -4.87 13.08 -18.23
C ILE A 362 -3.63 12.20 -18.00
N SER A 363 -3.29 11.29 -18.93
CA SER A 363 -2.07 10.49 -18.85
C SER A 363 -0.81 11.35 -19.03
N ILE A 364 -0.84 12.27 -20.00
CA ILE A 364 0.26 13.23 -20.22
C ILE A 364 0.41 14.13 -18.99
N LEU A 365 -0.69 14.69 -18.47
CA LEU A 365 -0.67 15.52 -17.28
C LEU A 365 -0.12 14.76 -16.06
N ALA A 366 -0.59 13.55 -15.82
CA ALA A 366 -0.10 12.72 -14.72
C ALA A 366 1.40 12.44 -14.86
N MET A 367 1.88 12.06 -16.04
CA MET A 367 3.30 11.78 -16.24
C MET A 367 4.17 13.04 -16.14
N PHE A 368 3.61 14.20 -16.47
CA PHE A 368 4.27 15.48 -16.29
C PHE A 368 4.36 15.88 -14.81
N LEU A 369 3.30 15.68 -14.03
CA LEU A 369 3.31 15.85 -12.57
C LEU A 369 4.22 14.83 -11.87
N ALA A 370 4.38 13.63 -12.43
CA ALA A 370 5.27 12.60 -11.90
C ALA A 370 6.75 13.06 -11.87
N LEU A 371 7.13 14.01 -12.73
CA LEU A 371 8.50 14.57 -12.78
C LEU A 371 8.92 15.25 -11.48
N GLY A 372 7.97 15.68 -10.63
CA GLY A 372 8.27 16.23 -9.30
C GLY A 372 9.31 17.34 -9.35
N LYS A 373 10.45 17.16 -8.66
CA LYS A 373 11.57 18.13 -8.62
C LYS A 373 12.15 18.47 -10.00
N ASN A 374 11.96 17.59 -10.99
CA ASN A 374 12.44 17.80 -12.36
C ASN A 374 11.50 18.71 -13.17
N LEU A 375 10.38 19.13 -12.59
CA LEU A 375 9.44 20.07 -13.19
C LEU A 375 9.59 21.46 -12.54
N PRO A 376 10.05 22.50 -13.26
CA PRO A 376 10.40 23.81 -12.67
C PRO A 376 9.29 24.48 -11.84
N PHE A 377 8.02 24.23 -12.17
CA PHE A 377 6.87 24.83 -11.50
C PHE A 377 6.09 23.84 -10.63
N TYR A 378 6.65 22.66 -10.31
CA TYR A 378 6.02 21.71 -9.40
C TYR A 378 5.77 22.30 -8.01
N PHE A 379 6.66 23.21 -7.57
CA PHE A 379 6.50 23.94 -6.30
C PHE A 379 5.18 24.72 -6.22
N TRP A 380 4.70 25.26 -7.35
CA TRP A 380 3.40 25.94 -7.38
C TRP A 380 2.27 24.99 -6.99
N PHE A 381 2.32 23.72 -7.44
CA PHE A 381 1.33 22.71 -7.06
C PHE A 381 1.40 22.36 -5.57
N LEU A 382 2.61 22.21 -5.01
CA LEU A 382 2.81 21.94 -3.57
C LEU A 382 2.22 23.06 -2.70
N GLU A 383 2.37 24.32 -3.14
CA GLU A 383 1.95 25.47 -2.34
C GLU A 383 0.47 25.85 -2.52
N HIS A 384 -0.12 25.59 -3.68
CA HIS A 384 -1.45 26.13 -4.04
C HIS A 384 -2.53 25.08 -4.28
N VAL A 385 -2.18 23.80 -4.47
CA VAL A 385 -3.18 22.75 -4.72
C VAL A 385 -3.34 21.89 -3.47
N PRO A 386 -4.48 22.00 -2.76
CA PRO A 386 -4.69 21.28 -1.51
C PRO A 386 -4.43 19.77 -1.63
N GLY A 387 -3.61 19.24 -0.73
CA GLY A 387 -3.30 17.82 -0.65
C GLY A 387 -2.04 17.37 -1.41
N PHE A 388 -1.43 18.21 -2.26
CA PHE A 388 -0.13 17.89 -2.88
C PHE A 388 1.02 17.94 -1.88
N ASP A 389 0.93 18.79 -0.85
CA ASP A 389 1.85 18.91 0.28
C ASP A 389 1.74 17.76 1.31
N ALA A 390 0.64 17.01 1.27
CA ALA A 390 0.37 15.93 2.21
C ALA A 390 1.10 14.61 1.88
N PHE A 391 1.66 14.46 0.68
CA PHE A 391 2.22 13.20 0.20
C PHE A 391 3.62 13.33 -0.40
N GLN A 392 4.43 12.29 -0.21
CA GLN A 392 5.74 12.13 -0.86
C GLN A 392 5.62 11.31 -2.15
N ALA A 393 6.72 11.17 -2.90
CA ALA A 393 6.84 10.33 -4.10
C ALA A 393 5.93 10.80 -5.26
N PRO A 394 6.26 11.94 -5.90
CA PRO A 394 5.53 12.45 -7.07
C PRO A 394 5.32 11.40 -8.16
N THR A 395 6.28 10.49 -8.38
CA THR A 395 6.19 9.42 -9.38
C THR A 395 4.93 8.58 -9.25
N ARG A 396 4.35 8.41 -8.05
CA ARG A 396 3.19 7.55 -7.83
C ARG A 396 1.93 7.98 -8.59
N ILE A 397 1.82 9.25 -8.97
CA ILE A 397 0.72 9.75 -9.82
C ILE A 397 0.74 9.12 -11.22
N SER A 398 1.88 8.53 -11.65
CA SER A 398 1.99 7.74 -12.88
C SER A 398 0.99 6.59 -12.96
N LEU A 399 0.39 6.16 -11.83
CA LEU A 399 -0.78 5.29 -11.79
C LEU A 399 -1.84 5.68 -12.83
N ILE A 400 -2.18 6.97 -12.89
CA ILE A 400 -3.22 7.50 -13.77
C ILE A 400 -2.81 7.31 -15.24
N ALA A 401 -1.54 7.56 -15.55
CA ALA A 401 -0.99 7.37 -16.88
C ALA A 401 -0.91 5.89 -17.27
N GLN A 402 -0.60 4.98 -16.34
CA GLN A 402 -0.57 3.54 -16.62
C GLN A 402 -1.98 3.01 -16.92
N PHE A 403 -2.98 3.44 -16.15
CA PHE A 403 -4.38 3.11 -16.47
C PHE A 403 -4.77 3.70 -17.83
N GLY A 404 -4.53 4.99 -18.06
CA GLY A 404 -4.87 5.64 -19.32
C GLY A 404 -4.16 5.01 -20.53
N LEU A 405 -2.90 4.62 -20.39
CA LEU A 405 -2.15 3.90 -21.43
C LEU A 405 -2.76 2.54 -21.75
N ALA A 406 -3.17 1.77 -20.74
CA ALA A 406 -3.87 0.50 -20.93
C ALA A 406 -5.23 0.69 -21.64
N ILE A 407 -5.97 1.75 -21.31
CA ILE A 407 -7.23 2.10 -21.98
C ILE A 407 -6.98 2.51 -23.45
N LEU A 408 -5.96 3.33 -23.72
CA LEU A 408 -5.61 3.74 -25.08
C LEU A 408 -5.11 2.56 -25.92
N ALA A 409 -4.34 1.64 -25.33
CA ALA A 409 -3.91 0.41 -25.98
C ALA A 409 -5.09 -0.50 -26.32
N ALA A 410 -6.05 -0.64 -25.41
CA ALA A 410 -7.30 -1.38 -25.63
C ALA A 410 -8.11 -0.80 -26.81
N VAL A 411 -8.26 0.52 -26.87
CA VAL A 411 -8.91 1.18 -28.01
C VAL A 411 -8.09 0.98 -29.30
N GLY A 412 -6.77 1.06 -29.22
CA GLY A 412 -5.87 0.90 -30.37
C GLY A 412 -5.98 -0.45 -31.05
N ILE A 413 -5.98 -1.54 -30.27
CA ILE A 413 -6.11 -2.89 -30.81
C ILE A 413 -7.53 -3.18 -31.29
N ASP A 414 -8.55 -2.62 -30.65
CA ASP A 414 -9.95 -2.79 -31.06
C ASP A 414 -10.26 -2.08 -32.39
N LEU A 415 -9.60 -0.95 -32.63
CA LEU A 415 -9.65 -0.21 -33.89
C LEU A 415 -8.72 -0.79 -34.98
N TRP A 416 -7.94 -1.82 -34.67
CA TRP A 416 -7.01 -2.40 -35.63
C TRP A 416 -7.76 -3.25 -36.66
N GLU A 417 -7.50 -2.97 -37.93
CA GLU A 417 -8.06 -3.68 -39.09
C GLU A 417 -6.90 -4.22 -39.93
N THR A 418 -7.18 -5.21 -40.80
CA THR A 418 -6.18 -5.75 -41.73
C THR A 418 -5.48 -4.60 -42.47
N PRO A 419 -4.15 -4.45 -42.34
CA PRO A 419 -3.49 -3.24 -42.79
C PRO A 419 -3.50 -3.14 -44.31
N GLN A 420 -3.91 -1.97 -44.83
CA GLN A 420 -3.97 -1.66 -46.28
C GLN A 420 -3.32 -0.30 -46.58
N GLY A 421 -2.91 -0.08 -47.84
CA GLY A 421 -2.35 1.19 -48.31
C GLY A 421 -1.18 1.70 -47.45
N LYS A 422 -1.26 2.97 -47.00
CA LYS A 422 -0.23 3.58 -46.14
C LYS A 422 -0.04 2.82 -44.82
N VAL A 423 -1.12 2.28 -44.24
CA VAL A 423 -1.02 1.53 -42.98
C VAL A 423 -0.17 0.28 -43.18
N LEU A 424 -0.41 -0.49 -44.26
CA LEU A 424 0.41 -1.67 -44.61
C LEU A 424 1.88 -1.33 -44.80
N TYR A 425 2.17 -0.24 -45.51
CA TYR A 425 3.54 0.23 -45.71
C TYR A 425 4.23 0.50 -44.36
N TRP A 426 3.61 1.28 -43.48
CA TRP A 426 4.18 1.61 -42.18
C TRP A 426 4.26 0.40 -41.23
N THR A 427 3.30 -0.53 -41.28
CA THR A 427 3.38 -1.77 -40.49
C THR A 427 4.54 -2.65 -40.96
N ARG A 428 4.74 -2.81 -42.28
CA ARG A 428 5.89 -3.55 -42.82
C ARG A 428 7.21 -2.88 -42.47
N LEU A 429 7.30 -1.56 -42.65
CA LEU A 429 8.50 -0.79 -42.34
C LEU A 429 8.83 -0.86 -40.85
N GLY A 430 7.84 -0.71 -39.97
CA GLY A 430 8.02 -0.87 -38.52
C GLY A 430 8.47 -2.29 -38.16
N THR A 431 7.85 -3.33 -38.75
CA THR A 431 8.23 -4.73 -38.53
C THR A 431 9.68 -5.00 -38.97
N ALA A 432 10.09 -4.46 -40.13
CA ALA A 432 11.46 -4.55 -40.62
C ALA A 432 12.44 -3.76 -39.74
N GLY A 433 12.03 -2.59 -39.24
CA GLY A 433 12.81 -1.80 -38.28
C GLY A 433 13.07 -2.57 -36.99
N PHE A 434 12.04 -3.24 -36.44
CA PHE A 434 12.18 -4.10 -35.27
C PHE A 434 13.09 -5.31 -35.51
N LEU A 435 12.98 -5.94 -36.68
CA LEU A 435 13.90 -7.01 -37.11
C LEU A 435 15.36 -6.51 -37.12
N SER A 436 15.60 -5.34 -37.71
CA SER A 436 16.91 -4.70 -37.75
C SER A 436 17.42 -4.39 -36.34
N MET A 437 16.57 -3.83 -35.47
CA MET A 437 16.93 -3.58 -34.07
C MET A 437 17.37 -4.86 -33.35
N PHE A 438 16.65 -5.96 -33.54
CA PHE A 438 17.00 -7.26 -32.95
C PHE A 438 18.36 -7.76 -33.45
N PHE A 439 18.61 -7.77 -34.77
CA PHE A 439 19.88 -8.25 -35.30
C PHE A 439 21.06 -7.35 -34.98
N VAL A 440 20.91 -6.02 -35.10
CA VAL A 440 21.97 -5.05 -34.79
C VAL A 440 22.35 -5.12 -33.33
N SER A 441 21.37 -5.16 -32.41
CA SER A 441 21.66 -5.28 -30.98
C SER A 441 22.23 -6.65 -30.61
N SER A 442 21.80 -7.74 -31.26
CA SER A 442 22.38 -9.07 -31.06
C SER A 442 23.84 -9.14 -31.53
N PHE A 443 24.13 -8.55 -32.69
CA PHE A 443 25.49 -8.47 -33.23
C PHE A 443 26.38 -7.56 -32.38
N ALA A 444 25.87 -6.40 -31.95
CA ALA A 444 26.58 -5.51 -31.04
C ALA A 444 26.85 -6.17 -29.68
N SER A 445 25.91 -6.98 -29.15
CA SER A 445 26.11 -7.72 -27.88
C SER A 445 27.23 -8.75 -27.98
N PHE A 446 27.49 -9.27 -29.17
CA PHE A 446 28.61 -10.18 -29.43
C PHE A 446 29.95 -9.44 -29.56
N LEU A 447 29.96 -8.23 -30.12
CA LEU A 447 31.19 -7.45 -30.32
C LEU A 447 31.59 -6.60 -29.11
N MET A 448 30.63 -6.19 -28.28
CA MET A 448 30.81 -5.24 -27.18
C MET A 448 30.42 -5.89 -25.84
N GLU A 449 31.13 -6.93 -25.42
CA GLU A 449 30.84 -7.67 -24.18
C GLU A 449 30.82 -6.75 -22.93
N ASP A 450 31.63 -5.69 -22.91
CA ASP A 450 31.75 -4.77 -21.77
C ASP A 450 30.79 -3.56 -21.81
N PHE A 451 30.08 -3.30 -22.91
CA PHE A 451 29.24 -2.10 -23.04
C PHE A 451 27.81 -2.33 -22.56
N TYR A 452 27.52 -1.91 -21.32
CA TYR A 452 26.19 -1.88 -20.69
C TYR A 452 25.23 -3.01 -21.15
N PRO A 453 25.49 -4.26 -20.74
CA PRO A 453 24.78 -5.43 -21.24
C PRO A 453 23.24 -5.36 -21.12
N THR A 454 22.72 -4.59 -20.16
CA THR A 454 21.27 -4.39 -19.98
C THR A 454 20.64 -3.54 -21.09
N ILE A 455 21.37 -2.55 -21.64
CA ILE A 455 20.87 -1.68 -22.71
C ILE A 455 20.70 -2.50 -23.98
N LEU A 456 21.76 -3.19 -24.42
CA LEU A 456 21.72 -4.00 -25.63
C LEU A 456 20.67 -5.11 -25.53
N LYS A 457 20.60 -5.83 -24.39
CA LYS A 457 19.56 -6.85 -24.15
C LYS A 457 18.16 -6.26 -24.19
N SER A 458 17.95 -5.06 -23.68
CA SER A 458 16.64 -4.41 -23.72
C SER A 458 16.24 -3.97 -25.13
N VAL A 459 17.19 -3.47 -25.93
CA VAL A 459 16.94 -3.13 -27.34
C VAL A 459 16.62 -4.39 -28.13
N GLN A 460 17.36 -5.47 -27.86
CA GLN A 460 17.13 -6.78 -28.45
C GLN A 460 15.73 -7.30 -28.10
N GLN A 461 15.34 -7.28 -26.83
CA GLN A 461 14.01 -7.70 -26.38
C GLN A 461 12.91 -6.86 -27.02
N PHE A 462 13.06 -5.53 -27.06
CA PHE A 462 12.07 -4.64 -27.67
C PHE A 462 11.95 -4.86 -29.18
N GLY A 463 13.08 -5.05 -29.88
CA GLY A 463 13.12 -5.42 -31.30
C GLY A 463 12.44 -6.77 -31.55
N PHE A 464 12.70 -7.78 -30.72
CA PHE A 464 12.06 -9.09 -30.84
C PHE A 464 10.55 -9.03 -30.60
N MET A 465 10.10 -8.35 -29.54
CA MET A 465 8.67 -8.19 -29.23
C MET A 465 7.95 -7.37 -30.31
N GLY A 466 8.57 -6.31 -30.81
CA GLY A 466 8.03 -5.51 -31.91
C GLY A 466 7.93 -6.29 -33.24
N LEU A 467 8.90 -7.17 -33.52
CA LEU A 467 8.85 -8.08 -34.67
C LEU A 467 7.68 -9.06 -34.56
N LEU A 468 7.56 -9.76 -33.43
CA LEU A 468 6.48 -10.71 -33.19
C LEU A 468 5.12 -10.03 -33.29
N PHE A 469 4.97 -8.85 -32.67
CA PHE A 469 3.73 -8.09 -32.72
C PHE A 469 3.43 -7.59 -34.15
N GLY A 470 4.44 -7.11 -34.87
CA GLY A 470 4.32 -6.71 -36.27
C GLY A 470 3.82 -7.84 -37.17
N ILE A 471 4.34 -9.06 -36.98
CA ILE A 471 3.87 -10.27 -37.66
C ILE A 471 2.39 -10.55 -37.31
N LEU A 472 2.00 -10.45 -36.03
CA LEU A 472 0.62 -10.65 -35.61
C LEU A 472 -0.33 -9.60 -36.24
N LEU A 473 0.08 -8.33 -36.31
CA LEU A 473 -0.71 -7.27 -36.92
C LEU A 473 -0.84 -7.42 -38.45
N LEU A 474 0.22 -7.84 -39.14
CA LEU A 474 0.20 -8.11 -40.58
C LEU A 474 -0.72 -9.29 -40.95
N ASN A 475 -0.89 -10.24 -40.03
CA ASN A 475 -1.73 -11.43 -40.21
C ASN A 475 -3.12 -11.30 -39.55
N THR A 476 -3.62 -10.07 -39.39
CA THR A 476 -4.98 -9.84 -38.86
C THR A 476 -6.03 -10.47 -39.79
N PRO A 477 -6.85 -11.44 -39.31
CA PRO A 477 -7.83 -12.15 -40.14
C PRO A 477 -8.86 -11.19 -40.76
N GLN A 478 -9.14 -11.38 -42.06
CA GLN A 478 -10.01 -10.50 -42.82
C GLN A 478 -11.46 -11.03 -42.87
N GLU A 479 -12.46 -10.19 -42.56
CA GLU A 479 -13.89 -10.57 -42.60
C GLU A 479 -14.46 -10.72 -44.04
N SER A 480 -13.71 -10.34 -45.07
CA SER A 480 -14.17 -10.40 -46.47
C SER A 480 -13.72 -11.69 -47.19
N SER A 481 -14.62 -12.66 -47.29
CA SER A 481 -14.91 -13.31 -48.59
C SER A 481 -16.27 -14.02 -48.54
N LYS A 482 -17.28 -13.40 -49.18
CA LYS A 482 -18.28 -14.18 -49.92
C LYS A 482 -17.55 -14.72 -51.15
N LEU A 483 -17.71 -16.02 -51.44
CA LEU A 483 -17.19 -16.78 -52.61
C LEU A 483 -15.68 -17.05 -52.54
N THR A 484 -15.13 -18.24 -52.78
CA THR A 484 -15.56 -19.48 -53.47
C THR A 484 -14.76 -20.66 -52.89
N GLY A 485 -15.27 -21.88 -53.06
CA GLY A 485 -14.76 -23.09 -52.44
C GLY A 485 -13.30 -23.44 -52.73
N THR A 486 -12.69 -24.16 -51.78
CA THR A 486 -11.81 -25.33 -51.96
C THR A 486 -11.34 -25.80 -50.58
N GLU A 487 -11.26 -27.12 -50.43
CA GLU A 487 -11.01 -27.86 -49.20
C GLU A 487 -9.63 -27.49 -48.59
N GLY A 488 -9.57 -27.32 -47.27
CA GLY A 488 -8.32 -27.13 -46.51
C GLY A 488 -8.19 -25.86 -45.67
N ARG A 489 -9.15 -24.92 -45.70
CA ARG A 489 -9.06 -23.66 -44.92
C ARG A 489 -9.74 -23.77 -43.55
N ILE A 490 -9.02 -23.36 -42.50
CA ILE A 490 -9.56 -23.15 -41.15
C ILE A 490 -10.75 -22.17 -41.24
N PRO A 491 -11.90 -22.44 -40.60
CA PRO A 491 -13.04 -21.52 -40.59
C PRO A 491 -12.63 -20.12 -40.10
N LEU A 492 -13.10 -19.04 -40.75
CA LEU A 492 -12.74 -17.65 -40.41
C LEU A 492 -12.90 -17.34 -38.91
N GLN A 493 -13.99 -17.79 -38.28
CA GLN A 493 -14.21 -17.64 -36.84
C GLN A 493 -13.10 -18.29 -36.01
N ARG A 494 -12.65 -19.49 -36.40
CA ARG A 494 -11.56 -20.19 -35.74
C ARG A 494 -10.23 -19.45 -35.94
N SER A 495 -9.98 -18.87 -37.12
CA SER A 495 -8.81 -18.01 -37.38
C SER A 495 -8.81 -16.76 -36.49
N ILE A 496 -9.96 -16.07 -36.35
CA ILE A 496 -10.14 -14.93 -35.46
C ILE A 496 -9.89 -15.32 -33.99
N SER A 497 -10.44 -16.44 -33.54
CA SER A 497 -10.21 -16.94 -32.18
C SER A 497 -8.73 -17.25 -31.91
N ILE A 498 -8.05 -17.93 -32.84
CA ILE A 498 -6.61 -18.22 -32.72
C ILE A 498 -5.81 -16.92 -32.65
N TRP A 499 -6.10 -15.95 -33.52
CA TRP A 499 -5.41 -14.66 -33.52
C TRP A 499 -5.61 -13.88 -32.21
N LYS A 500 -6.85 -13.84 -31.68
CA LYS A 500 -7.13 -13.24 -30.36
C LYS A 500 -6.34 -13.93 -29.24
N ILE A 501 -6.24 -15.27 -29.26
CA ILE A 501 -5.43 -16.03 -28.30
C ILE A 501 -3.95 -15.67 -28.44
N LEU A 502 -3.41 -15.55 -29.65
CA LEU A 502 -2.01 -15.16 -29.87
C LEU A 502 -1.71 -13.75 -29.34
N ILE A 503 -2.61 -12.79 -29.55
CA ILE A 503 -2.47 -11.43 -28.98
C ILE A 503 -2.53 -11.47 -27.46
N PHE A 504 -3.46 -12.23 -26.88
CA PHE A 504 -3.54 -12.45 -25.43
C PHE A 504 -2.22 -13.04 -24.89
N THR A 505 -1.75 -14.12 -25.50
CA THR A 505 -0.51 -14.81 -25.10
C THR A 505 0.70 -13.90 -25.25
N PHE A 506 0.74 -13.05 -26.27
CA PHE A 506 1.79 -12.05 -26.45
C PHE A 506 1.86 -11.09 -25.26
N PHE A 507 0.76 -10.42 -24.92
CA PHE A 507 0.73 -9.47 -23.79
C PHE A 507 0.97 -10.16 -22.46
N LEU A 508 0.39 -11.35 -22.26
CA LEU A 508 0.61 -12.14 -21.05
C LEU A 508 2.10 -12.49 -20.90
N THR A 509 2.74 -12.99 -21.96
CA THR A 509 4.16 -13.37 -21.93
C THR A 509 5.04 -12.15 -21.67
N ASP A 510 4.80 -11.03 -22.37
CA ASP A 510 5.58 -9.79 -22.21
C ASP A 510 5.54 -9.25 -20.77
N LEU A 511 4.33 -9.15 -20.21
CA LEU A 511 4.12 -8.61 -18.87
C LEU A 511 4.58 -9.59 -17.78
N THR A 512 4.34 -10.89 -17.95
CA THR A 512 4.81 -11.89 -16.99
C THR A 512 6.32 -12.02 -17.01
N TRP A 513 6.96 -11.99 -18.18
CA TRP A 513 8.41 -12.02 -18.32
C TRP A 513 9.07 -10.82 -17.63
N THR A 514 8.54 -9.62 -17.89
CA THR A 514 9.04 -8.38 -17.26
C THR A 514 8.82 -8.39 -15.74
N GLY A 515 7.67 -8.91 -15.30
CA GLY A 515 7.29 -9.01 -13.90
C GLY A 515 8.01 -10.12 -13.12
N TRP A 516 8.60 -11.09 -13.80
CA TRP A 516 9.10 -12.31 -13.19
C TRP A 516 10.25 -12.03 -12.23
N GLY A 517 10.14 -12.55 -11.01
CA GLY A 517 11.16 -12.39 -9.96
C GLY A 517 11.20 -11.01 -9.28
N LEU A 518 10.37 -10.03 -9.71
CA LEU A 518 10.27 -8.74 -9.02
C LEU A 518 9.70 -8.84 -7.60
N ASN A 519 9.02 -9.96 -7.31
CA ASN A 519 8.51 -10.30 -5.99
C ASN A 519 9.22 -11.57 -5.53
N PRO A 520 10.34 -11.45 -4.79
CA PRO A 520 11.14 -12.60 -4.42
C PRO A 520 10.49 -13.41 -3.29
N VAL A 521 10.88 -14.68 -3.21
CA VAL A 521 10.23 -15.69 -2.39
C VAL A 521 11.24 -16.45 -1.55
N ILE A 522 10.90 -16.78 -0.32
CA ILE A 522 11.77 -17.49 0.63
C ILE A 522 11.10 -18.78 1.10
N SER A 523 11.85 -19.69 1.74
CA SER A 523 11.25 -20.88 2.33
C SER A 523 10.14 -20.51 3.31
N ILE A 524 9.02 -21.24 3.26
CA ILE A 524 7.91 -21.11 4.22
C ILE A 524 8.33 -21.38 5.67
N ASP A 525 9.46 -22.05 5.89
CA ASP A 525 9.98 -22.36 7.23
C ASP A 525 10.26 -21.10 8.07
N LEU A 526 10.47 -19.95 7.43
CA LEU A 526 10.51 -18.62 8.05
C LEU A 526 9.35 -18.38 9.03
N PHE A 527 8.16 -18.90 8.70
CA PHE A 527 6.91 -18.72 9.46
C PHE A 527 6.50 -19.94 10.27
N ARG A 528 7.23 -21.06 10.17
CA ARG A 528 6.92 -22.28 10.94
C ARG A 528 7.60 -22.31 12.30
N GLN A 529 8.80 -21.74 12.39
CA GLN A 529 9.60 -21.81 13.59
C GLN A 529 9.53 -20.47 14.35
N PRO A 530 9.36 -20.49 15.69
CA PRO A 530 9.56 -19.30 16.49
C PRO A 530 11.03 -18.84 16.36
N SER A 531 11.28 -17.55 16.57
CA SER A 531 12.67 -17.09 16.60
C SER A 531 13.44 -17.76 17.75
N TRP A 532 14.66 -18.23 17.44
CA TRP A 532 15.51 -18.94 18.41
C TRP A 532 15.77 -18.05 19.63
N GLY A 533 15.51 -18.55 20.83
CA GLY A 533 15.68 -17.81 22.09
C GLY A 533 14.36 -17.36 22.75
N ARG A 534 13.20 -17.48 22.09
CA ARG A 534 11.89 -17.28 22.74
C ARG A 534 11.80 -18.05 24.06
N ASP A 535 12.10 -19.35 24.04
CA ASP A 535 12.10 -20.21 25.24
C ASP A 535 13.13 -19.80 26.30
N LYS A 536 14.23 -19.13 25.91
CA LYS A 536 15.23 -18.61 26.85
C LYS A 536 14.76 -17.36 27.59
N PHE A 537 13.77 -16.65 27.05
CA PHE A 537 13.28 -15.38 27.59
C PHE A 537 11.84 -15.45 28.12
N GLU A 538 11.05 -16.47 27.75
CA GLU A 538 9.71 -16.75 28.30
C GLU A 538 9.72 -17.15 29.79
N ASN A 539 10.80 -17.77 30.28
CA ASN A 539 10.93 -18.17 31.69
C ASN A 539 11.19 -16.99 32.67
N ALA A 540 11.20 -15.74 32.19
CA ALA A 540 11.28 -14.57 33.04
C ALA A 540 9.87 -14.06 33.39
N SER A 541 9.59 -13.84 34.67
CA SER A 541 8.31 -13.30 35.17
C SER A 541 7.98 -11.88 34.68
N VAL A 542 8.83 -11.27 33.85
CA VAL A 542 8.68 -9.93 33.26
C VAL A 542 9.20 -9.96 31.83
N SER A 543 8.37 -9.55 30.87
CA SER A 543 8.76 -9.40 29.45
C SER A 543 9.94 -8.43 29.32
N ARG A 544 11.02 -8.89 28.67
CA ARG A 544 12.22 -8.08 28.40
C ARG A 544 12.02 -7.26 27.12
N ARG A 545 12.40 -5.99 27.17
CA ARG A 545 12.41 -5.06 26.05
C ARG A 545 13.79 -5.00 25.41
N PHE A 546 13.82 -5.19 24.11
CA PHE A 546 15.02 -5.19 23.29
C PHE A 546 15.20 -3.85 22.57
N PHE A 547 16.44 -3.53 22.25
CA PHE A 547 16.78 -2.38 21.41
C PHE A 547 17.90 -2.73 20.44
N LEU A 548 17.66 -2.44 19.17
CA LEU A 548 18.64 -2.47 18.09
C LEU A 548 18.92 -1.02 17.67
N HIS A 549 20.18 -0.62 17.53
CA HIS A 549 20.45 0.76 17.15
C HIS A 549 19.97 1.05 15.71
N PRO A 550 19.44 2.26 15.40
CA PRO A 550 18.97 2.59 14.05
C PRO A 550 20.01 2.40 12.93
N ASP A 551 21.28 2.71 13.17
CA ASP A 551 22.35 2.50 12.17
C ASP A 551 22.58 1.02 11.88
N ASP A 552 22.65 0.22 12.94
CA ASP A 552 22.83 -1.23 12.87
C ASP A 552 21.60 -1.88 12.20
N GLU A 553 20.41 -1.41 12.55
CA GLU A 553 19.13 -1.79 11.93
C GLU A 553 19.14 -1.50 10.42
N TYR A 554 19.59 -0.33 10.00
CA TYR A 554 19.65 0.05 8.58
C TYR A 554 20.57 -0.88 7.79
N VAL A 555 21.75 -1.19 8.32
CA VAL A 555 22.72 -2.11 7.69
C VAL A 555 22.09 -3.50 7.54
N ILE A 556 21.53 -4.07 8.61
CA ILE A 556 20.89 -5.39 8.56
C ILE A 556 19.72 -5.39 7.57
N LYS A 557 18.89 -4.35 7.59
CA LYS A 557 17.68 -4.29 6.77
C LYS A 557 18.02 -4.09 5.29
N PHE A 558 18.74 -3.03 4.93
CA PHE A 558 18.86 -2.60 3.54
C PHE A 558 20.19 -2.94 2.87
N GLN A 559 21.22 -3.31 3.64
CA GLN A 559 22.50 -3.76 3.07
C GLN A 559 22.63 -5.28 3.08
N LYS A 560 21.94 -5.98 4.00
CA LYS A 560 21.96 -7.45 4.10
C LYS A 560 20.71 -8.13 3.53
N PHE A 561 19.50 -7.87 4.05
CA PHE A 561 18.32 -8.70 3.74
C PHE A 561 17.36 -8.17 2.67
N PHE A 562 17.16 -6.85 2.59
CA PHE A 562 16.21 -6.18 1.69
C PHE A 562 16.90 -5.15 0.81
N ARG A 563 17.92 -5.62 0.09
CA ARG A 563 18.71 -4.80 -0.82
C ARG A 563 17.87 -4.26 -1.97
N PHE A 564 18.14 -3.02 -2.36
CA PHE A 564 17.39 -2.33 -3.43
C PHE A 564 18.00 -2.57 -4.82
N ASP A 565 19.29 -2.89 -4.89
CA ASP A 565 20.00 -3.21 -6.13
C ASP A 565 19.73 -4.64 -6.63
N THR A 566 19.30 -5.53 -5.72
CA THR A 566 19.06 -6.95 -6.03
C THR A 566 17.94 -7.53 -5.18
N PHE A 567 17.04 -8.26 -5.83
CA PHE A 567 15.97 -9.05 -5.21
C PHE A 567 16.31 -10.54 -5.19
N ARG A 568 17.57 -10.91 -5.44
CA ARG A 568 17.97 -12.32 -5.32
C ARG A 568 17.69 -12.81 -3.90
N ASN A 569 17.16 -14.03 -3.82
CA ASN A 569 16.76 -14.62 -2.55
C ASN A 569 17.94 -14.72 -1.58
N ILE A 570 17.66 -14.42 -0.33
CA ILE A 570 18.50 -14.80 0.80
C ILE A 570 18.06 -16.20 1.26
N ASP A 571 18.94 -17.18 1.18
CA ASP A 571 18.63 -18.53 1.66
C ASP A 571 18.73 -18.61 3.20
N ASP A 572 19.40 -17.64 3.83
CA ASP A 572 19.58 -17.56 5.29
C ASP A 572 18.38 -16.87 6.00
N TRP A 573 17.22 -17.51 5.91
CA TRP A 573 16.01 -17.06 6.59
C TRP A 573 16.13 -17.12 8.12
N VAL A 574 17.03 -17.99 8.64
CA VAL A 574 17.26 -18.15 10.07
C VAL A 574 17.89 -16.89 10.65
N SER A 575 18.94 -16.36 10.04
CA SER A 575 19.54 -15.08 10.47
C SER A 575 18.56 -13.91 10.34
N LEU A 576 17.69 -13.92 9.33
CA LEU A 576 16.65 -12.91 9.19
C LEU A 576 15.68 -12.95 10.39
N ARG A 577 15.15 -14.12 10.79
CA ARG A 577 14.27 -14.21 11.97
C ARG A 577 14.99 -13.87 13.27
N ARG A 578 16.27 -14.22 13.40
CA ARG A 578 17.11 -13.90 14.56
C ARG A 578 17.49 -12.42 14.67
N SER A 579 17.33 -11.65 13.60
CA SER A 579 17.62 -10.22 13.62
C SER A 579 16.63 -9.38 14.41
N TRP A 580 15.43 -9.90 14.64
CA TRP A 580 14.32 -9.16 15.23
C TRP A 580 14.21 -7.73 14.67
N LEU A 581 14.41 -7.58 13.35
CA LEU A 581 14.13 -6.30 12.72
C LEU A 581 12.71 -5.84 13.12
N PRO A 582 12.51 -4.54 13.37
CA PRO A 582 11.22 -4.05 13.83
C PRO A 582 10.06 -4.56 12.98
N ASN A 583 8.98 -4.87 13.69
CA ASN A 583 7.79 -5.61 13.30
C ASN A 583 7.96 -7.13 13.09
N ILE A 584 9.15 -7.65 12.75
CA ILE A 584 9.37 -9.12 12.77
C ILE A 584 9.24 -9.67 14.20
N ASN A 585 9.57 -8.86 15.20
CA ASN A 585 9.40 -9.16 16.62
C ASN A 585 7.94 -9.45 17.01
N LEU A 586 6.96 -8.91 16.27
CA LEU A 586 5.53 -9.16 16.56
C LEU A 586 5.12 -10.60 16.30
N LEU A 587 5.83 -11.32 15.42
CA LEU A 587 5.56 -12.74 15.14
C LEU A 587 5.87 -13.65 16.34
N ASP A 588 6.68 -13.16 17.29
CA ASP A 588 7.07 -13.89 18.50
C ASP A 588 6.71 -13.11 19.77
N GLU A 589 5.89 -12.04 19.67
CA GLU A 589 5.46 -11.20 20.80
C GLU A 589 6.65 -10.63 21.63
N ILE A 590 7.76 -10.32 20.95
CA ILE A 590 8.96 -9.76 21.59
C ILE A 590 8.83 -8.24 21.67
N ALA A 591 8.91 -7.68 22.88
CA ALA A 591 8.87 -6.24 23.09
C ALA A 591 10.17 -5.56 22.61
N MET A 592 10.04 -4.55 21.77
CA MET A 592 11.14 -3.75 21.23
C MET A 592 10.84 -2.26 21.30
N ILE A 593 11.89 -1.46 21.48
CA ILE A 593 11.80 -0.02 21.28
C ILE A 593 11.71 0.32 19.79
N ASN A 594 12.37 -0.45 18.94
CA ASN A 594 12.35 -0.24 17.49
C ASN A 594 10.91 -0.28 16.95
N ASN A 595 10.63 0.54 15.95
CA ASN A 595 9.34 0.60 15.26
C ASN A 595 9.57 1.00 13.81
N PHE A 596 8.99 0.25 12.87
CA PHE A 596 9.13 0.50 11.43
C PHE A 596 7.77 0.75 10.76
N ASP A 597 6.94 1.56 11.40
CA ASP A 597 5.66 1.98 10.89
C ASP A 597 5.78 3.27 10.04
N PRO A 598 4.87 3.48 9.06
CA PRO A 598 4.89 4.68 8.21
C PRO A 598 4.82 6.00 9.00
N PHE A 599 4.16 5.98 10.15
CA PHE A 599 4.21 7.04 11.15
C PHE A 599 4.15 6.44 12.55
N VAL A 600 4.81 7.12 13.49
CA VAL A 600 4.98 6.76 14.90
C VAL A 600 4.58 7.96 15.77
N PRO A 601 4.23 7.78 17.06
CA PRO A 601 3.89 8.92 17.92
C PRO A 601 5.00 9.98 17.93
N ALA A 602 4.64 11.27 17.89
CA ALA A 602 5.61 12.35 17.77
C ALA A 602 6.64 12.37 18.91
N ARG A 603 6.18 12.11 20.15
CA ARG A 603 7.02 12.00 21.34
C ARG A 603 8.05 10.87 21.22
N PHE A 604 7.63 9.73 20.67
CA PHE A 604 8.51 8.59 20.38
C PHE A 604 9.59 8.94 19.36
N ALA A 605 9.23 9.60 18.25
CA ALA A 605 10.21 10.02 17.24
C ALA A 605 11.27 10.96 17.83
N LYS A 606 10.84 11.99 18.59
CA LYS A 606 11.74 12.94 19.25
C LYS A 606 12.66 12.25 20.26
N TRP A 607 12.13 11.35 21.07
CA TRP A 607 12.90 10.58 22.05
C TRP A 607 13.98 9.71 21.40
N LEU A 608 13.63 8.99 20.33
CA LEU A 608 14.57 8.13 19.63
C LEU A 608 15.66 8.93 18.92
N GLN A 609 15.29 10.08 18.33
CA GLN A 609 16.25 11.00 17.71
C GLN A 609 17.26 11.55 18.74
N ALA A 610 16.78 12.02 19.89
CA ALA A 610 17.65 12.49 20.97
C ALA A 610 18.55 11.37 21.52
N THR A 611 18.03 10.15 21.64
CA THR A 611 18.81 8.98 22.08
C THR A 611 19.92 8.62 21.08
N ALA A 612 19.63 8.67 19.77
CA ALA A 612 20.63 8.43 18.73
C ALA A 612 21.72 9.51 18.72
N GLU A 613 21.35 10.76 18.98
CA GLU A 613 22.30 11.88 19.07
C GLU A 613 23.31 11.69 20.21
N LEU A 614 22.89 11.20 21.38
CA LEU A 614 23.79 10.89 22.50
C LEU A 614 24.89 9.90 22.09
N ARG A 615 24.55 8.85 21.33
CA ARG A 615 25.55 7.92 20.79
C ARG A 615 26.45 8.60 19.76
N ARG A 616 25.89 9.45 18.90
CA ARG A 616 26.64 10.17 17.84
C ARG A 616 27.72 11.08 18.43
N VAL A 617 27.44 11.75 19.55
CA VAL A 617 28.40 12.63 20.24
C VAL A 617 29.32 11.90 21.22
N GLY A 618 29.16 10.58 21.38
CA GLY A 618 30.03 9.75 22.22
C GLY A 618 29.69 9.74 23.71
N ASP A 619 28.48 10.18 24.10
CA ASP A 619 28.04 10.23 25.49
C ASP A 619 27.43 8.88 25.94
N ASP A 620 28.28 7.86 26.11
CA ASP A 620 27.87 6.49 26.44
C ASP A 620 27.13 6.40 27.79
N PHE A 621 27.47 7.26 28.76
CA PHE A 621 26.81 7.29 30.06
C PHE A 621 25.34 7.70 29.91
N ASN A 622 25.06 8.85 29.30
CA ASN A 622 23.69 9.32 29.10
C ASN A 622 22.92 8.40 28.13
N TYR A 623 23.58 7.90 27.09
CA TYR A 623 23.00 6.93 26.16
C TYR A 623 22.48 5.68 26.90
N ARG A 624 23.33 5.03 27.71
CA ARG A 624 22.91 3.85 28.50
C ARG A 624 21.87 4.19 29.56
N ARG A 625 21.95 5.37 30.19
CA ARG A 625 20.94 5.86 31.16
C ARG A 625 19.57 5.94 30.50
N VAL A 626 19.47 6.62 29.36
CA VAL A 626 18.23 6.82 28.61
C VAL A 626 17.64 5.49 28.13
N LEU A 627 18.48 4.53 27.75
CA LEU A 627 18.03 3.18 27.41
C LEU A 627 17.44 2.43 28.62
N ARG A 628 18.08 2.49 29.79
CA ARG A 628 17.51 1.92 31.04
C ARG A 628 16.19 2.60 31.42
N MET A 629 16.12 3.93 31.28
CA MET A 629 14.90 4.71 31.49
C MET A 629 13.79 4.30 30.52
N SER A 630 14.13 3.88 29.31
CA SER A 630 13.20 3.39 28.29
C SER A 630 12.79 1.94 28.48
N GLY A 631 13.15 1.32 29.60
CA GLY A 631 12.76 -0.06 29.88
C GLY A 631 13.65 -1.11 29.20
N VAL A 632 14.76 -0.74 28.54
CA VAL A 632 15.61 -1.71 27.80
C VAL A 632 16.36 -2.62 28.77
N GLN A 633 16.24 -3.94 28.58
CA GLN A 633 17.08 -4.92 29.27
C GLN A 633 18.06 -5.63 28.34
N VAL A 634 17.84 -5.59 27.03
CA VAL A 634 18.72 -6.29 26.07
C VAL A 634 19.07 -5.38 24.90
N LEU A 635 20.37 -5.19 24.68
CA LEU A 635 20.92 -4.53 23.51
C LEU A 635 21.29 -5.56 22.47
N VAL A 636 20.80 -5.38 21.24
CA VAL A 636 21.18 -6.18 20.08
C VAL A 636 22.26 -5.41 19.33
N VAL A 637 23.44 -6.02 19.20
CA VAL A 637 24.62 -5.44 18.57
C VAL A 637 25.04 -6.31 17.39
N VAL A 638 25.45 -5.67 16.29
CA VAL A 638 26.01 -6.37 15.13
C VAL A 638 27.51 -6.58 15.34
N ASP A 639 27.93 -7.83 15.27
CA ASP A 639 29.33 -8.27 15.29
C ASP A 639 29.74 -8.70 13.87
N GLU A 640 30.84 -8.15 13.36
CA GLU A 640 31.31 -8.42 11.99
C GLU A 640 31.70 -9.88 11.75
N LYS A 641 32.05 -10.64 12.80
CA LYS A 641 32.52 -12.02 12.73
C LYS A 641 31.46 -13.02 13.18
N GLU A 642 30.70 -12.72 14.23
CA GLU A 642 29.72 -13.62 14.84
C GLU A 642 28.26 -13.30 14.50
N GLY A 643 27.99 -12.20 13.78
CA GLY A 643 26.65 -11.82 13.36
C GLY A 643 25.92 -10.96 14.39
N LEU A 644 25.00 -11.53 15.16
CA LEU A 644 24.18 -10.78 16.12
C LEU A 644 24.51 -11.20 17.55
N LYS A 645 24.89 -10.22 18.38
CA LYS A 645 25.23 -10.42 19.79
C LYS A 645 24.26 -9.66 20.68
N THR A 646 23.86 -10.26 21.79
CA THR A 646 23.01 -9.62 22.79
C THR A 646 23.81 -9.26 24.04
N THR A 647 23.66 -8.04 24.53
CA THR A 647 24.25 -7.57 25.79
C THR A 647 23.14 -7.22 26.78
N SER A 648 23.24 -7.71 28.01
CA SER A 648 22.28 -7.39 29.09
C SER A 648 22.50 -5.97 29.62
N LEU A 649 21.40 -5.27 29.89
CA LEU A 649 21.38 -3.97 30.55
C LEU A 649 20.62 -4.11 31.87
N GLU A 650 21.33 -4.21 32.99
CA GLU A 650 20.72 -4.35 34.31
C GLU A 650 20.06 -3.06 34.81
N GLY A 651 19.13 -3.21 35.76
CA GLY A 651 18.50 -2.09 36.46
C GLY A 651 17.29 -1.47 35.78
N SER A 652 16.71 -2.12 34.77
CA SER A 652 15.53 -1.59 34.05
C SER A 652 14.26 -2.41 34.29
N GLN A 653 13.23 -1.75 34.83
CA GLN A 653 11.87 -2.27 34.99
C GLN A 653 10.89 -1.39 34.21
N ARG A 654 9.82 -1.96 33.63
CA ARG A 654 8.80 -1.22 32.87
C ARG A 654 7.96 -0.28 33.74
N PHE A 655 7.64 -0.71 34.96
CA PHE A 655 6.95 0.08 35.97
C PHE A 655 7.96 0.54 37.01
N GLN A 656 7.88 1.82 37.41
CA GLN A 656 8.78 2.39 38.40
C GLN A 656 8.04 3.45 39.20
N PHE A 657 8.28 3.50 40.51
CA PHE A 657 7.69 4.49 41.39
C PHE A 657 8.71 5.58 41.73
N PHE A 658 8.24 6.83 41.77
CA PHE A 658 9.05 7.99 42.12
C PHE A 658 8.30 8.87 43.11
N GLN A 659 8.97 9.31 44.17
CA GLN A 659 8.39 10.25 45.13
C GLN A 659 8.45 11.68 44.59
N CYS A 660 9.57 12.04 43.98
CA CYS A 660 9.85 13.41 43.58
C CYS A 660 9.55 13.64 42.09
N ALA A 661 8.90 14.76 41.80
CA ALA A 661 8.59 15.18 40.44
C ALA A 661 8.94 16.66 40.23
N ARG A 662 9.71 16.94 39.18
CA ARG A 662 9.94 18.28 38.65
C ARG A 662 8.85 18.60 37.63
N THR A 663 8.12 19.70 37.82
CA THR A 663 7.08 20.11 36.87
C THR A 663 7.67 20.95 35.75
N VAL A 664 7.19 20.71 34.53
CA VAL A 664 7.52 21.51 33.33
C VAL A 664 6.26 21.79 32.53
N THR A 665 6.34 22.77 31.63
CA THR A 665 5.16 23.23 30.88
C THR A 665 5.06 22.69 29.45
N SER A 666 6.16 22.10 28.94
CA SER A 666 6.20 21.58 27.56
C SER A 666 6.98 20.28 27.43
N SER A 667 6.65 19.51 26.40
CA SER A 667 7.33 18.26 26.05
C SER A 667 8.80 18.45 25.66
N ASP A 668 9.14 19.56 25.01
CA ASP A 668 10.51 19.85 24.59
C ASP A 668 11.38 20.24 25.79
N GLU A 669 10.85 21.02 26.73
CA GLU A 669 11.50 21.30 28.02
C GLU A 669 11.72 20.00 28.81
N ALA A 670 10.71 19.12 28.85
CA ALA A 670 10.82 17.82 29.50
C ALA A 670 11.92 16.95 28.87
N LEU A 671 11.97 16.91 27.53
CA LEU A 671 12.96 16.14 26.80
C LEU A 671 14.37 16.67 27.06
N GLN A 672 14.56 17.99 26.95
CA GLN A 672 15.85 18.61 27.18
C GLN A 672 16.35 18.34 28.61
N ALA A 673 15.50 18.54 29.62
CA ALA A 673 15.86 18.32 31.02
C ALA A 673 16.29 16.88 31.28
N VAL A 674 15.54 15.91 30.77
CA VAL A 674 15.83 14.48 30.94
C VAL A 674 17.09 14.04 30.19
N MET A 675 17.45 14.69 29.10
CA MET A 675 18.66 14.37 28.35
C MET A 675 19.91 14.96 29.00
N THR A 676 19.82 16.10 29.68
CA THR A 676 20.98 16.80 30.27
C THR A 676 21.23 16.51 31.74
N ASP A 677 20.18 16.32 32.54
CA ASP A 677 20.27 16.13 33.99
C ASP A 677 20.34 14.64 34.35
N PRO A 678 21.41 14.15 35.00
CA PRO A 678 21.57 12.75 35.35
C PRO A 678 20.70 12.23 36.47
N GLU A 679 20.09 13.10 37.27
CA GLU A 679 19.17 12.69 38.33
C GLU A 679 17.74 12.50 37.80
N LEU A 680 17.38 13.21 36.72
CA LEU A 680 16.07 13.11 36.07
C LEU A 680 15.91 11.80 35.29
N GLY A 681 14.86 11.05 35.63
CA GLY A 681 14.56 9.71 35.14
C GLY A 681 15.15 8.57 35.98
N VAL A 682 15.94 8.89 37.02
CA VAL A 682 16.55 7.89 37.93
C VAL A 682 16.02 8.03 39.36
N THR A 683 16.16 9.21 39.97
CA THR A 683 15.70 9.49 41.34
C THR A 683 14.45 10.37 41.37
N GLN A 684 14.29 11.23 40.37
CA GLN A 684 13.16 12.12 40.17
C GLN A 684 12.61 12.01 38.75
N ILE A 685 11.33 12.33 38.55
CA ILE A 685 10.72 12.37 37.22
C ILE A 685 10.42 13.80 36.80
N VAL A 686 10.35 14.05 35.49
CA VAL A 686 9.79 15.28 34.95
C VAL A 686 8.32 15.04 34.61
N VAL A 687 7.41 15.87 35.11
CA VAL A 687 5.97 15.77 34.83
C VAL A 687 5.49 17.02 34.10
N GLU A 688 4.84 16.83 32.96
CA GLU A 688 4.22 17.92 32.20
C GLU A 688 2.88 18.30 32.82
N THR A 689 2.80 19.47 33.44
CA THR A 689 1.56 20.00 34.04
C THR A 689 1.67 21.51 34.28
N THR A 690 0.54 22.20 34.22
CA THR A 690 0.42 23.61 34.64
C THR A 690 0.03 23.73 36.12
N GLU A 691 -0.37 22.65 36.76
CA GLU A 691 -0.74 22.60 38.18
C GLU A 691 0.52 22.45 39.05
N ARG A 692 0.68 23.31 40.07
CA ARG A 692 1.73 23.13 41.07
C ARG A 692 1.36 21.96 41.97
N ASN A 693 2.11 20.87 41.88
CA ASN A 693 1.80 19.63 42.59
C ASN A 693 2.37 19.54 44.01
N GLY A 694 3.10 20.56 44.50
CA GLY A 694 3.69 20.57 45.84
C GLY A 694 4.88 19.62 46.03
N ASP A 695 5.29 18.91 44.98
CA ASP A 695 6.37 17.90 45.00
C ASP A 695 7.77 18.51 44.80
N GLU A 696 7.90 19.84 44.74
CA GLU A 696 9.17 20.58 44.52
C GLU A 696 10.16 20.48 45.69
N HIS A 697 9.70 20.06 46.88
CA HIS A 697 10.50 19.97 48.12
C HIS A 697 10.61 18.52 48.66
N CYS A 698 10.53 17.53 47.77
CA CYS A 698 10.63 16.12 48.12
C CYS A 698 12.07 15.72 48.51
N GLN A 699 12.24 15.01 49.62
CA GLN A 699 13.53 14.45 50.05
C GLN A 699 13.83 13.17 49.27
N THR A 700 15.02 13.07 48.68
CA THR A 700 15.47 11.89 47.90
C THR A 700 16.14 10.81 48.75
N ASP A 701 15.94 10.83 50.07
CA ASP A 701 16.55 9.88 51.00
C ASP A 701 16.15 8.42 50.69
N ALA A 702 16.98 7.47 51.08
CA ALA A 702 16.71 6.05 50.86
C ALA A 702 15.45 5.59 51.62
N TYR A 703 14.32 5.50 50.91
CA TYR A 703 13.05 5.00 51.44
C TYR A 703 12.87 3.50 51.16
N ALA A 704 11.96 2.87 51.92
CA ALA A 704 11.60 1.47 51.69
C ALA A 704 11.09 1.27 50.26
N ALA A 705 11.74 0.39 49.50
CA ALA A 705 11.40 0.13 48.11
C ALA A 705 9.91 -0.28 47.99
N PRO A 706 9.14 0.37 47.11
CA PRO A 706 7.73 0.04 46.93
C PRO A 706 7.60 -1.34 46.30
N SER A 707 6.56 -2.08 46.68
CA SER A 707 6.21 -3.34 46.02
C SER A 707 5.29 -3.05 44.84
N ILE A 708 5.76 -3.36 43.63
CA ILE A 708 4.98 -3.23 42.39
C ILE A 708 4.74 -4.64 41.84
N THR A 709 3.49 -5.02 41.66
CA THR A 709 3.11 -6.33 41.12
C THR A 709 2.12 -6.14 39.97
N VAL A 710 2.47 -6.63 38.79
CA VAL A 710 1.53 -6.66 37.65
C VAL A 710 0.57 -7.83 37.85
N LEU A 711 -0.72 -7.53 38.07
CA LEU A 711 -1.74 -8.54 38.34
C LEU A 711 -2.27 -9.18 37.05
N SER A 712 -2.47 -8.37 36.02
CA SER A 712 -2.91 -8.83 34.70
C SER A 712 -2.47 -7.84 33.63
N GLU A 713 -2.15 -8.33 32.44
CA GLU A 713 -1.74 -7.50 31.32
C GLU A 713 -2.36 -8.02 30.01
N SER A 714 -3.00 -7.12 29.28
CA SER A 714 -3.40 -7.27 27.88
C SER A 714 -3.03 -6.00 27.10
N ALA A 715 -3.18 -6.01 25.78
CA ALA A 715 -2.82 -4.86 24.95
C ALA A 715 -3.58 -3.58 25.31
N ASN A 716 -4.85 -3.70 25.70
CA ASN A 716 -5.72 -2.55 26.00
C ASN A 716 -5.98 -2.35 27.50
N ARG A 717 -5.54 -3.28 28.36
CA ARG A 717 -5.81 -3.22 29.80
C ARG A 717 -4.62 -3.70 30.61
N ILE A 718 -4.21 -2.92 31.60
CA ILE A 718 -3.12 -3.30 32.50
C ILE A 718 -3.52 -3.03 33.94
N GLN A 719 -3.32 -4.01 34.81
CA GLN A 719 -3.61 -3.91 36.24
C GLN A 719 -2.33 -4.07 37.04
N VAL A 720 -2.05 -3.10 37.89
CA VAL A 720 -0.86 -3.04 38.73
C VAL A 720 -1.29 -2.81 40.17
N GLU A 721 -0.79 -3.65 41.06
CA GLU A 721 -0.81 -3.41 42.49
C GLU A 721 0.46 -2.66 42.89
N LEU A 722 0.29 -1.55 43.61
CA LEU A 722 1.36 -0.77 44.21
C LEU A 722 1.15 -0.71 45.72
N ILE A 723 2.18 -1.10 46.48
CA ILE A 723 2.25 -0.91 47.93
C ILE A 723 3.43 0.02 48.20
N THR A 724 3.16 1.19 48.75
CA THR A 724 4.16 2.22 49.07
C THR A 724 3.86 2.88 50.41
N ASN A 725 4.90 3.32 51.12
CA ASN A 725 4.76 4.07 52.37
C ASN A 725 4.73 5.59 52.16
N HIS A 726 4.76 6.03 50.90
CA HIS A 726 4.81 7.44 50.53
C HIS A 726 3.88 7.72 49.36
N GLN A 727 3.32 8.92 49.34
CA GLN A 727 2.69 9.47 48.15
C GLN A 727 3.75 9.68 47.05
N GLY A 728 3.37 9.44 45.80
CA GLY A 728 4.26 9.68 44.67
C GLY A 728 3.61 9.32 43.34
N TRP A 729 4.44 8.85 42.41
CA TRP A 729 4.12 8.69 41.01
C TRP A 729 4.45 7.27 40.54
N LEU A 730 3.44 6.54 40.08
CA LEU A 730 3.69 5.32 39.31
C LEU A 730 3.92 5.71 37.84
N VAL A 731 5.11 5.45 37.34
CA VAL A 731 5.48 5.63 35.93
C VAL A 731 5.45 4.30 35.21
N MET A 732 4.76 4.29 34.07
CA MET A 732 4.75 3.21 33.10
C MET A 732 5.54 3.64 31.87
N LYS A 733 6.63 2.94 31.57
CA LYS A 733 7.59 3.27 30.50
C LYS A 733 7.07 2.94 29.09
N ASP A 734 5.82 3.28 28.81
CA ASP A 734 5.21 3.16 27.49
C ASP A 734 4.88 4.55 26.94
N THR A 735 4.92 4.68 25.63
CA THR A 735 4.74 5.95 24.91
C THR A 735 3.38 6.57 25.23
N PHE A 736 3.39 7.73 25.90
CA PHE A 736 2.25 8.59 26.19
C PHE A 736 1.55 8.98 24.89
N TYR A 737 0.27 8.66 24.83
CA TYR A 737 -0.57 8.80 23.65
C TYR A 737 -2.03 8.97 24.08
N PRO A 738 -2.83 9.84 23.42
CA PRO A 738 -4.24 10.06 23.75
C PRO A 738 -5.10 8.79 23.72
N GLY A 739 -6.14 8.73 24.56
CA GLY A 739 -7.08 7.61 24.62
C GLY A 739 -6.83 6.62 25.77
N TRP A 740 -5.71 6.75 26.48
CA TRP A 740 -5.49 6.01 27.73
C TRP A 740 -6.23 6.66 28.91
N VAL A 741 -6.80 5.83 29.78
CA VAL A 741 -7.51 6.22 30.99
C VAL A 741 -6.95 5.43 32.17
N ALA A 742 -6.72 6.11 33.30
CA ALA A 742 -6.27 5.47 34.53
C ALA A 742 -7.37 5.49 35.60
N LYS A 743 -7.44 4.43 36.39
CA LYS A 743 -8.21 4.37 37.64
C LYS A 743 -7.28 3.95 38.78
N VAL A 744 -7.40 4.61 39.92
CA VAL A 744 -6.71 4.24 41.16
C VAL A 744 -7.78 3.92 42.19
N ASN A 745 -7.80 2.68 42.68
CA ASN A 745 -8.83 2.15 43.58
C ASN A 745 -10.26 2.38 43.04
N GLY A 746 -10.44 2.18 41.72
CA GLY A 746 -11.72 2.36 41.02
C GLY A 746 -12.08 3.80 40.66
N VAL A 747 -11.37 4.80 41.19
CA VAL A 747 -11.62 6.22 40.91
C VAL A 747 -10.76 6.68 39.74
N ARG A 748 -11.38 7.36 38.77
CA ARG A 748 -10.66 7.89 37.59
C ARG A 748 -9.62 8.92 38.02
N GLN A 749 -8.40 8.78 37.51
CA GLN A 749 -7.28 9.68 37.76
C GLN A 749 -6.73 10.24 36.44
N SER A 750 -6.12 11.43 36.52
CA SER A 750 -5.40 12.04 35.40
C SER A 750 -4.12 11.26 35.09
N ILE A 751 -3.85 11.07 33.80
CA ILE A 751 -2.57 10.55 33.31
C ILE A 751 -1.73 11.74 32.85
N TYR A 752 -0.51 11.82 33.35
CA TYR A 752 0.45 12.86 32.99
C TYR A 752 1.53 12.29 32.08
N ALA A 753 2.05 13.13 31.18
CA ALA A 753 3.26 12.80 30.44
C ALA A 753 4.47 12.96 31.37
N ALA A 754 5.23 11.87 31.54
CA ALA A 754 6.42 11.83 32.37
C ALA A 754 7.68 11.64 31.53
N ASN A 755 8.75 12.37 31.85
CA ASN A 755 10.01 12.36 31.12
C ASN A 755 9.82 12.53 29.60
N SER A 756 8.93 13.44 29.20
CA SER A 756 8.55 13.72 27.80
C SER A 756 7.76 12.63 27.06
N ILE A 757 7.92 11.35 27.41
CA ILE A 757 7.38 10.24 26.62
C ILE A 757 6.58 9.21 27.40
N PHE A 758 6.76 9.06 28.71
CA PHE A 758 6.10 8.00 29.49
C PHE A 758 4.77 8.44 30.09
N ARG A 759 4.00 7.49 30.60
CA ARG A 759 2.75 7.77 31.33
C ARG A 759 3.00 7.72 32.83
N ALA A 760 2.45 8.67 33.57
CA ALA A 760 2.48 8.66 35.03
C ALA A 760 1.11 8.93 35.64
N VAL A 761 0.86 8.31 36.80
CA VAL A 761 -0.33 8.54 37.63
C VAL A 761 0.12 8.80 39.06
N ARG A 762 -0.50 9.78 39.70
CA ARG A 762 -0.25 10.09 41.11
C ARG A 762 -0.96 9.07 42.00
N VAL A 763 -0.26 8.55 43.01
CA VAL A 763 -0.76 7.52 43.92
C VAL A 763 -0.47 7.95 45.35
N ALA A 764 -1.46 7.78 46.23
CA ALA A 764 -1.33 8.01 47.66
C ALA A 764 -0.52 6.89 48.34
N GLU A 765 -0.10 7.13 49.57
CA GLU A 765 0.49 6.08 50.41
C GLU A 765 -0.50 4.93 50.68
N GLY A 766 0.04 3.74 50.93
CA GLY A 766 -0.71 2.51 51.18
C GLY A 766 -0.76 1.57 49.98
N ARG A 767 -1.74 0.65 50.00
CA ARG A 767 -2.01 -0.31 48.93
C ARG A 767 -2.99 0.29 47.94
N SER A 768 -2.60 0.34 46.68
CA SER A 768 -3.43 0.86 45.58
C SER A 768 -3.49 -0.12 44.42
N LEU A 769 -4.70 -0.36 43.91
CA LEU A 769 -4.95 -1.03 42.65
C LEU A 769 -5.04 0.03 41.54
N ILE A 770 -4.15 -0.06 40.57
CA ILE A 770 -4.02 0.90 39.47
C ILE A 770 -4.35 0.19 38.17
N GLU A 771 -5.31 0.72 37.42
CA GLU A 771 -5.79 0.14 36.18
C GLU A 771 -5.64 1.13 35.03
N PHE A 772 -4.97 0.72 33.96
CA PHE A 772 -4.88 1.46 32.71
C PHE A 772 -5.76 0.81 31.65
N TYR A 773 -6.50 1.64 30.91
CA TYR A 773 -7.38 1.22 29.82
C TYR A 773 -7.10 2.04 28.56
N TYR A 774 -6.97 1.41 27.40
CA TYR A 774 -6.92 2.10 26.12
C TYR A 774 -8.29 2.10 25.44
N GLN A 775 -8.97 3.24 25.49
CA GLN A 775 -10.34 3.42 24.98
C GLN A 775 -10.45 4.76 24.23
N PRO A 776 -9.89 4.85 23.01
CA PRO A 776 -9.88 6.10 22.26
C PRO A 776 -11.30 6.50 21.81
N LEU A 777 -11.66 7.77 22.08
CA LEU A 777 -12.94 8.35 21.65
C LEU A 777 -13.05 8.42 20.12
N SER A 778 -11.92 8.60 19.42
CA SER A 778 -11.83 8.58 17.95
C SER A 778 -12.34 7.26 17.36
N PHE A 779 -12.03 6.13 18.00
CA PHE A 779 -12.53 4.82 17.55
C PHE A 779 -14.03 4.69 17.81
N SER A 780 -14.47 4.97 19.04
CA SER A 780 -15.89 4.81 19.41
C SER A 780 -16.82 5.69 18.58
N SER A 781 -16.42 6.95 18.33
CA SER A 781 -17.17 7.87 17.46
C SER A 781 -17.15 7.45 15.99
N GLY A 782 -16.00 6.99 15.48
CA GLY A 782 -15.88 6.44 14.12
C GLY A 782 -16.75 5.21 13.89
N VAL A 783 -16.81 4.29 14.86
CA VAL A 783 -17.71 3.13 14.82
C VAL A 783 -19.18 3.57 14.79
N ALA A 784 -19.58 4.50 15.66
CA ALA A 784 -20.95 5.00 15.69
C ALA A 784 -21.36 5.61 14.32
N LEU A 785 -20.52 6.47 13.74
CA LEU A 785 -20.77 7.08 12.43
C LEU A 785 -20.84 6.05 11.30
N SER A 786 -19.96 5.05 11.33
CA SER A 786 -19.94 3.97 10.32
C SER A 786 -21.21 3.13 10.38
N ILE A 787 -21.65 2.74 11.58
CA ILE A 787 -22.89 1.97 11.79
C ILE A 787 -24.11 2.77 11.34
N LEU A 788 -24.22 4.04 11.77
CA LEU A 788 -25.33 4.91 11.37
C LEU A 788 -25.40 5.10 9.84
N SER A 789 -24.25 5.16 9.18
CA SER A 789 -24.15 5.30 7.72
C SER A 789 -24.43 3.99 6.97
N LEU A 790 -24.21 2.84 7.61
CA LEU A 790 -24.44 1.52 7.03
C LEU A 790 -25.94 1.19 6.95
N ILE A 791 -26.75 1.63 7.91
CA ILE A 791 -28.20 1.39 7.96
C ILE A 791 -28.90 1.82 6.65
N PRO A 792 -28.82 3.07 6.17
CA PRO A 792 -29.47 3.47 4.92
C PRO A 792 -28.90 2.74 3.70
N LEU A 793 -27.63 2.31 3.75
CA LEU A 793 -27.01 1.56 2.67
C LEU A 793 -27.60 0.15 2.56
N LEU A 794 -27.87 -0.52 3.69
CA LEU A 794 -28.53 -1.83 3.73
C LEU A 794 -30.00 -1.78 3.31
N LEU A 795 -30.67 -0.64 3.51
CA LEU A 795 -32.06 -0.42 3.07
C LEU A 795 -32.17 -0.04 1.58
N PHE A 796 -31.07 0.43 0.99
CA PHE A 796 -31.01 0.91 -0.40
C PHE A 796 -31.42 -0.12 -1.48
N PRO A 797 -31.08 -1.43 -1.37
CA PRO A 797 -31.49 -2.45 -2.35
C PRO A 797 -32.97 -2.87 -2.21
N GLY A 798 -33.69 -2.44 -1.16
CA GLY A 798 -35.03 -2.92 -0.82
C GLY A 798 -36.20 -2.28 -1.56
N MET A 799 -35.98 -1.31 -2.44
CA MET A 799 -37.07 -0.48 -2.99
C MET A 799 -37.68 -0.92 -4.35
N ASN A 800 -37.25 -2.03 -4.97
CA ASN A 800 -37.87 -2.51 -6.22
C ASN A 800 -38.43 -3.93 -6.09
N LYS A 801 -39.60 -4.05 -5.47
CA LYS A 801 -40.51 -5.18 -5.71
C LYS A 801 -41.89 -4.79 -6.24
N ASN A 802 -42.16 -3.51 -6.48
CA ASN A 802 -43.43 -3.06 -7.04
C ASN A 802 -43.19 -2.19 -8.27
N ASP A 803 -43.00 -2.82 -9.42
CA ASP A 803 -43.40 -2.29 -10.73
C ASP A 803 -44.00 -3.49 -11.47
N GLY A 804 -45.31 -3.66 -11.27
CA GLY A 804 -46.17 -4.51 -12.10
C GLY A 804 -46.82 -3.68 -13.19
#